data_AF-A0ABD3UV22-F1
#
_entry.id   AF-A0ABD3UV22-F1
#
_cell.length_a   1.000
_cell.length_b   1.000
_cell.length_c   1.000
_cell.angle_alpha   90.00
_cell.angle_beta   90.00
_cell.angle_gamma   90.00
#
_symmetry.space_group_name_H-M   'P 1'
#
loop_
_entity.id
_entity.type
_entity.pdbx_description
1 polymer ?
#
loop_
_entity_poly.entity_id
_entity_poly.type
_entity_poly.pdbx_seq_one_letter_code
_entity_poly.pdbx_strand_id
1 'polypeptide(L)'
;MASLGRQFVLLLWKNFVLQKRKVCVTVFEIIIPIAFALILVVIRSLSDSLYVNQNTYYDPIYPASFDVSALKTRLLYTPNTTVITNIMTKVNESLKGVKTVAGFNTEKELEIEYSISNNVWAGVVFKGDYSSSLATSISYSLRVAVQDQWRTRSTYPFFQSSGPRYNNSDDGDPYYFNTGFLTLKYYLDKGIIETVTGITSLNINVTMQKMPYPPHLNDVLISVLQSNLPLFIVLSFILNALQITKNIAYEKENKLKESMKMMGLSTVMYWLSWFVKCLIYLAIAMIFYTLLLCIPIGSKGKVLNYTQPTLFYVFLFFYALSLIAFCFMVSTFFKKANSAAFAGGILFFLTYFPFFFLTNRYQDMSQREKMAACLLSNIALAFGCNTIAVYEGTGDGAQWNNFHKPGTVDDNFSLLNAMGMLLLDTVLYMLIAWYVDNVHPGEYGVAQPFYFPFMPSYWCGRKIKDMDYESSTANSGQSSEFFERDPPGLTPGISIRHLKKEFGSGRGTKVAVADMTLNMYEDQITSLLGHNGAGKTTTMSMLTGFLAPTSGTAIINGYDIRTDISKVRQTLGLCPQHNILFDLLTVKEHLEFFAQLKGCEKKNLKAEVDEMIRVLGLQAKRNALSSTLSGGQKRKLSVGIALIAGSKIVILDEPTSGMDPAARRQTWEILQKFRSGRTMILTTHFMDEADILGDRIAIMSNGVVKCAGKSMFLKRIFGAGYHMVMVKNKTCNVDRVTAVVKNYVPTATLESEISAEVSYLLPFDQSNKYEALFQEIESKMVELGITSFGTSATTMEEVFLKVGEGADDEENGVLGGPLSKKLTFDNPNFETNERGTSVIKVALENGKTSPSSRKGSPTSKVSPLNGHVTNGVAGMENGLDTVAWGDDSTVRYINNRPPLPPIATQDFNAGVSSHKGASLSGDKPDVKMQNKRIEYLSREYSALPLEAQLGKKHHTLLKKISAFFMEDKNQSLCLHQKQQLIVTNFVLHVI
;
A
#
# COMPACT_ATOMS: atom_id res chain seq x y z
N MET A 1 -32.43 -5.95 1.34
CA MET A 1 -31.51 -6.98 0.76
C MET A 1 -31.37 -6.87 -0.76
N ALA A 2 -32.44 -6.84 -1.55
CA ALA A 2 -32.38 -6.90 -3.03
C ALA A 2 -31.38 -5.92 -3.70
N SER A 3 -31.24 -4.70 -3.18
CA SER A 3 -30.26 -3.71 -3.64
C SER A 3 -28.80 -4.16 -3.48
N LEU A 4 -28.44 -4.80 -2.36
CA LEU A 4 -27.07 -5.27 -2.08
C LEU A 4 -26.65 -6.41 -3.02
N GLY A 5 -27.52 -7.39 -3.23
CA GLY A 5 -27.27 -8.47 -4.19
C GLY A 5 -27.08 -7.93 -5.62
N ARG A 6 -27.86 -6.92 -6.01
CA ARG A 6 -27.70 -6.21 -7.28
C ARG A 6 -26.36 -5.47 -7.38
N GLN A 7 -25.94 -4.75 -6.32
CA GLN A 7 -24.63 -4.09 -6.27
C GLN A 7 -23.47 -5.09 -6.37
N PHE A 8 -23.55 -6.23 -5.68
CA PHE A 8 -22.54 -7.28 -5.73
C PHE A 8 -22.38 -7.88 -7.14
N VAL A 9 -23.48 -8.23 -7.81
CA VAL A 9 -23.45 -8.75 -9.20
C VAL A 9 -22.91 -7.71 -10.18
N LEU A 10 -23.26 -6.43 -10.01
CA LEU A 10 -22.76 -5.32 -10.83
C LEU A 10 -21.25 -5.11 -10.66
N LEU A 11 -20.74 -5.21 -9.42
CA LEU A 11 -19.32 -5.14 -9.12
C LEU A 11 -18.54 -6.34 -9.66
N LEU A 12 -19.09 -7.56 -9.54
CA LEU A 12 -18.48 -8.76 -10.15
C LEU A 12 -18.37 -8.59 -11.66
N TRP A 13 -19.44 -8.15 -12.33
CA TRP A 13 -19.41 -7.85 -13.77
C TRP A 13 -18.31 -6.84 -14.11
N LYS A 14 -18.22 -5.72 -13.38
CA LYS A 14 -17.15 -4.72 -13.54
C LYS A 14 -15.76 -5.35 -13.36
N ASN A 15 -15.54 -6.13 -12.30
CA ASN A 15 -14.26 -6.79 -12.01
C ASN A 15 -13.87 -7.80 -13.11
N PHE A 16 -14.82 -8.59 -13.63
CA PHE A 16 -14.57 -9.55 -14.71
C PHE A 16 -14.34 -8.88 -16.07
N VAL A 17 -15.06 -7.80 -16.42
CA VAL A 17 -14.82 -7.03 -17.66
C VAL A 17 -13.43 -6.39 -17.64
N LEU A 18 -13.03 -5.80 -16.51
CA LEU A 18 -11.69 -5.24 -16.32
C LEU A 18 -10.60 -6.31 -16.44
N GLN A 19 -10.77 -7.48 -15.80
CA GLN A 19 -9.81 -8.58 -15.90
C GLN A 19 -9.72 -9.14 -17.33
N LYS A 20 -10.86 -9.33 -18.03
CA LYS A 20 -10.90 -9.82 -19.42
C LYS A 20 -10.11 -8.93 -20.39
N ARG A 21 -9.95 -7.63 -20.09
CA ARG A 21 -9.12 -6.71 -20.88
C ARG A 21 -7.64 -6.70 -20.47
N LYS A 22 -7.28 -7.27 -19.32
CA LYS A 22 -5.91 -7.51 -18.87
C LYS A 22 -5.45 -8.93 -19.24
N VAL A 23 -5.59 -9.32 -20.51
CA VAL A 23 -5.33 -10.69 -20.99
C VAL A 23 -3.93 -11.17 -20.59
N CYS A 24 -2.87 -10.44 -20.95
CA CYS A 24 -1.49 -10.85 -20.66
C CYS A 24 -1.23 -11.03 -19.15
N VAL A 25 -1.79 -10.15 -18.31
CA VAL A 25 -1.64 -10.26 -16.84
C VAL A 25 -2.34 -11.52 -16.34
N THR A 26 -3.58 -11.77 -16.79
CA THR A 26 -4.35 -12.98 -16.42
C THR A 26 -3.64 -14.26 -16.87
N VAL A 27 -3.00 -14.24 -18.05
CA VAL A 27 -2.21 -15.36 -18.59
C VAL A 27 -0.98 -15.62 -17.71
N PHE A 28 -0.24 -14.59 -17.31
CA PHE A 28 0.88 -14.73 -16.37
C PHE A 28 0.43 -15.18 -14.97
N GLU A 29 -0.65 -14.62 -14.42
CA GLU A 29 -1.25 -15.00 -13.13
C GLU A 29 -1.56 -16.52 -13.04
N ILE A 30 -1.91 -17.15 -14.16
CA ILE A 30 -2.23 -18.60 -14.25
C ILE A 30 -1.01 -19.44 -14.66
N ILE A 31 -0.20 -18.99 -15.63
CA ILE A 31 0.95 -19.77 -16.15
C ILE A 31 2.05 -19.94 -15.10
N ILE A 32 2.30 -18.95 -14.23
CA ILE A 32 3.43 -19.02 -13.28
C ILE A 32 3.25 -20.11 -12.21
N PRO A 33 2.09 -20.26 -11.53
CA PRO A 33 1.85 -21.42 -10.67
C PRO A 33 1.99 -22.76 -11.41
N ILE A 34 1.52 -22.83 -12.66
CA ILE A 34 1.66 -24.02 -13.52
C ILE A 34 3.14 -24.29 -13.85
N ALA A 35 3.95 -23.27 -14.13
CA ALA A 35 5.37 -23.42 -14.44
C ALA A 35 6.17 -23.95 -13.23
N PHE A 36 5.89 -23.46 -12.02
CA PHE A 36 6.52 -23.99 -10.80
C PHE A 36 6.05 -25.42 -10.46
N ALA A 37 4.79 -25.77 -10.72
CA ALA A 37 4.35 -27.17 -10.62
C ALA A 37 5.05 -28.06 -11.68
N LEU A 38 5.21 -27.57 -12.91
CA LEU A 38 5.92 -28.29 -13.97
C LEU A 38 7.41 -28.49 -13.66
N ILE A 39 8.07 -27.60 -12.91
CA ILE A 39 9.43 -27.84 -12.41
C ILE A 39 9.46 -29.10 -11.53
N LEU A 40 8.51 -29.27 -10.60
CA LEU A 40 8.42 -30.48 -9.77
C LEU A 40 8.14 -31.74 -10.62
N VAL A 41 7.31 -31.64 -11.65
CA VAL A 41 7.04 -32.74 -12.61
C VAL A 41 8.29 -33.10 -13.44
N VAL A 42 9.08 -32.11 -13.85
CA VAL A 42 10.36 -32.34 -14.54
C VAL A 42 11.37 -33.00 -13.61
N ILE A 43 11.49 -32.54 -12.35
CA ILE A 43 12.32 -33.21 -11.34
C ILE A 43 11.85 -34.66 -11.13
N ARG A 44 10.53 -34.93 -11.12
CA ARG A 44 10.00 -36.31 -11.08
C ARG A 44 10.43 -37.16 -12.29
N SER A 45 10.36 -36.60 -13.50
CA SER A 45 10.78 -37.32 -14.70
C SER A 45 12.28 -37.63 -14.74
N LEU A 46 13.10 -36.81 -14.08
CA LEU A 46 14.54 -37.01 -13.95
C LEU A 46 14.88 -38.00 -12.82
N SER A 47 14.22 -37.91 -11.66
CA SER A 47 14.41 -38.84 -10.54
C SER A 47 14.11 -40.29 -10.94
N ASP A 48 14.88 -41.25 -10.45
CA ASP A 48 14.55 -42.68 -10.52
C ASP A 48 14.01 -43.15 -9.16
N SER A 49 13.00 -44.03 -9.21
CA SER A 49 12.41 -44.68 -8.04
C SER A 49 12.65 -46.17 -8.11
N LEU A 50 13.41 -46.72 -7.16
CA LEU A 50 13.77 -48.14 -7.12
C LEU A 50 12.82 -48.89 -6.19
N TYR A 51 12.12 -49.90 -6.71
CA TYR A 51 11.26 -50.76 -5.90
C TYR A 51 12.02 -52.03 -5.48
N VAL A 52 12.30 -52.13 -4.18
CA VAL A 52 13.01 -53.27 -3.59
C VAL A 52 11.98 -54.35 -3.24
N ASN A 53 11.89 -55.37 -4.10
CA ASN A 53 10.89 -56.45 -4.00
C ASN A 53 11.11 -57.44 -2.83
N GLN A 54 12.27 -57.42 -2.19
CA GLN A 54 12.67 -58.38 -1.15
C GLN A 54 12.83 -57.68 0.20
N ASN A 55 12.70 -58.44 1.29
CA ASN A 55 12.99 -57.93 2.62
C ASN A 55 14.49 -57.61 2.75
N THR A 56 14.86 -56.45 3.26
CA THR A 56 16.26 -56.15 3.62
C THR A 56 16.56 -56.80 4.96
N TYR A 57 17.46 -57.79 4.97
CA TYR A 57 18.01 -58.40 6.19
C TYR A 57 19.31 -57.70 6.59
N TYR A 58 19.72 -57.87 7.85
CA TYR A 58 20.92 -57.27 8.45
C TYR A 58 21.67 -58.29 9.27
N ASP A 59 22.99 -58.18 9.32
CA ASP A 59 23.84 -59.07 10.11
C ASP A 59 23.79 -58.72 11.61
N PRO A 60 24.05 -59.70 12.50
CA PRO A 60 24.07 -59.47 13.95
C PRO A 60 25.35 -58.73 14.37
N ILE A 61 25.17 -57.61 15.06
CA ILE A 61 26.21 -56.76 15.61
C ILE A 61 26.58 -57.25 17.01
N TYR A 62 27.88 -57.28 17.32
CA TYR A 62 28.41 -57.67 18.63
C TYR A 62 29.02 -56.42 19.31
N PRO A 63 28.38 -55.83 20.34
CA PRO A 63 28.91 -54.63 21.01
C PRO A 63 30.33 -54.79 21.56
N ALA A 64 30.73 -56.02 21.88
CA ALA A 64 32.05 -56.39 22.37
C ALA A 64 33.15 -56.43 21.29
N SER A 65 32.81 -56.48 19.99
CA SER A 65 33.79 -56.60 18.89
C SER A 65 34.20 -55.25 18.26
N PHE A 66 33.73 -54.13 18.82
CA PHE A 66 34.08 -52.79 18.36
C PHE A 66 35.48 -52.39 18.86
N ASP A 67 36.32 -51.86 17.96
CA ASP A 67 37.66 -51.39 18.31
C ASP A 67 37.64 -49.97 18.92
N VAL A 68 37.72 -49.92 20.25
CA VAL A 68 37.76 -48.67 21.03
C VAL A 68 39.05 -47.86 20.79
N SER A 69 40.12 -48.47 20.26
CA SER A 69 41.39 -47.77 20.02
C SER A 69 41.31 -46.69 18.93
N ALA A 70 40.30 -46.76 18.06
CA ALA A 70 40.00 -45.75 17.05
C ALA A 70 39.31 -44.49 17.63
N LEU A 71 38.89 -44.50 18.90
CA LEU A 71 38.17 -43.41 19.56
C LEU A 71 39.06 -42.53 20.45
N LYS A 72 38.48 -41.42 20.94
CA LYS A 72 39.15 -40.45 21.82
C LYS A 72 39.55 -41.08 23.15
N THR A 73 40.65 -40.64 23.75
CA THR A 73 41.37 -41.46 24.74
C THR A 73 41.00 -41.21 26.21
N ARG A 74 39.97 -40.39 26.51
CA ARG A 74 39.53 -40.07 27.87
C ARG A 74 38.05 -40.43 28.10
N LEU A 75 37.76 -41.05 29.24
CA LEU A 75 36.42 -41.38 29.74
C LEU A 75 36.20 -40.66 31.08
N LEU A 76 35.09 -39.95 31.25
CA LEU A 76 34.78 -39.20 32.48
C LEU A 76 33.65 -39.88 33.28
N TYR A 77 33.60 -39.72 34.60
CA TYR A 77 32.48 -40.18 35.42
C TYR A 77 32.16 -39.29 36.62
N THR A 78 30.95 -39.41 37.17
CA THR A 78 30.50 -38.70 38.37
C THR A 78 29.33 -39.44 39.05
N PRO A 79 29.17 -39.38 40.39
CA PRO A 79 30.06 -38.78 41.38
C PRO A 79 31.32 -39.62 41.64
N ASN A 80 32.40 -38.96 42.06
CA ASN A 80 33.68 -39.57 42.40
C ASN A 80 33.64 -40.29 43.76
N THR A 81 32.94 -41.42 43.82
CA THR A 81 32.82 -42.30 45.00
C THR A 81 33.63 -43.57 44.80
N THR A 82 34.19 -44.13 45.88
CA THR A 82 35.02 -45.35 45.84
C THR A 82 34.35 -46.53 45.14
N VAL A 83 33.03 -46.69 45.32
CA VAL A 83 32.23 -47.74 44.68
C VAL A 83 32.18 -47.53 43.15
N ILE A 84 31.94 -46.30 42.69
CA ILE A 84 31.90 -45.98 41.26
C ILE A 84 33.30 -46.04 40.64
N THR A 85 34.35 -45.57 41.33
CA THR A 85 35.74 -45.72 40.90
C THR A 85 36.08 -47.18 40.62
N ASN A 86 35.69 -48.11 41.52
CA ASN A 86 35.91 -49.55 41.37
C ASN A 86 35.12 -50.20 40.23
N ILE A 87 33.96 -49.63 39.83
CA ILE A 87 33.24 -50.05 38.63
C ILE A 87 33.99 -49.55 37.39
N MET A 88 34.36 -48.27 37.38
CA MET A 88 34.99 -47.61 36.24
C MET A 88 36.41 -48.12 35.93
N THR A 89 37.16 -48.64 36.92
CA THR A 89 38.44 -49.34 36.68
C THR A 89 38.25 -50.68 35.97
N LYS A 90 37.33 -51.55 36.44
CA LYS A 90 36.98 -52.81 35.75
C LYS A 90 36.52 -52.59 34.32
N VAL A 91 35.74 -51.53 34.09
CA VAL A 91 35.28 -51.10 32.76
C VAL A 91 36.48 -50.69 31.89
N ASN A 92 37.45 -49.94 32.43
CA ASN A 92 38.67 -49.56 31.71
C ASN A 92 39.55 -50.77 31.32
N GLU A 93 39.76 -51.70 32.25
CA GLU A 93 40.51 -52.95 32.04
C GLU A 93 39.87 -53.81 30.93
N SER A 94 38.53 -53.82 30.87
CA SER A 94 37.76 -54.56 29.86
C SER A 94 37.78 -53.90 28.48
N LEU A 95 37.82 -52.56 28.41
CA LEU A 95 37.69 -51.78 27.17
C LEU A 95 38.95 -51.71 26.28
N LYS A 96 40.14 -52.04 26.82
CA LYS A 96 41.41 -52.20 26.07
C LYS A 96 41.69 -51.13 24.98
N GLY A 97 41.57 -49.86 25.31
CA GLY A 97 41.88 -48.76 24.36
C GLY A 97 41.84 -47.34 24.96
N VAL A 98 41.04 -47.14 26.01
CA VAL A 98 40.98 -45.88 26.77
C VAL A 98 42.29 -45.69 27.55
N LYS A 99 42.87 -44.48 27.50
CA LYS A 99 44.17 -44.16 28.14
C LYS A 99 44.03 -43.58 29.55
N THR A 100 42.93 -42.89 29.83
CA THR A 100 42.67 -42.29 31.16
C THR A 100 41.18 -42.30 31.48
N VAL A 101 40.85 -42.56 32.74
CA VAL A 101 39.48 -42.45 33.27
C VAL A 101 39.50 -41.47 34.46
N ALA A 102 38.63 -40.47 34.46
CA ALA A 102 38.66 -39.37 35.43
C ALA A 102 37.30 -39.18 36.13
N GLY A 103 37.31 -39.09 37.46
CA GLY A 103 36.12 -38.89 38.30
C GLY A 103 35.95 -37.43 38.72
N PHE A 104 34.70 -36.95 38.73
CA PHE A 104 34.30 -35.59 39.12
C PHE A 104 33.24 -35.63 40.22
N ASN A 105 33.21 -34.62 41.08
CA ASN A 105 32.31 -34.59 42.23
C ASN A 105 30.88 -34.22 41.81
N THR A 106 30.73 -33.38 40.80
CA THR A 106 29.41 -32.97 40.27
C THR A 106 29.28 -33.15 38.75
N GLU A 107 28.04 -33.29 38.28
CA GLU A 107 27.71 -33.34 36.85
C GLU A 107 28.15 -32.07 36.10
N LYS A 108 28.15 -30.90 36.76
CA LYS A 108 28.59 -29.62 36.17
C LYS A 108 30.08 -29.57 35.91
N GLU A 109 30.91 -30.09 36.81
CA GLU A 109 32.36 -30.21 36.59
C GLU A 109 32.66 -31.09 35.36
N LEU A 110 31.95 -32.22 35.25
CA LEU A 110 32.06 -33.14 34.12
C LEU A 110 31.61 -32.48 32.82
N GLU A 111 30.52 -31.71 32.83
CA GLU A 111 30.05 -30.93 31.66
C GLU A 111 31.07 -29.87 31.20
N ILE A 112 31.72 -29.18 32.14
CA ILE A 112 32.73 -28.17 31.84
C ILE A 112 33.97 -28.81 31.21
N GLU A 113 34.52 -29.87 31.83
CA GLU A 113 35.66 -30.60 31.28
C GLU A 113 35.34 -31.23 29.91
N TYR A 114 34.16 -31.82 29.75
CA TYR A 114 33.69 -32.38 28.47
C TYR A 114 33.60 -31.30 27.37
N SER A 115 33.25 -30.07 27.72
CA SER A 115 33.14 -28.95 26.78
C SER A 115 34.50 -28.34 26.39
N ILE A 116 35.51 -28.45 27.27
CA ILE A 116 36.87 -27.91 27.05
C ILE A 116 37.77 -28.96 26.37
N SER A 117 37.70 -30.21 26.80
CA SER A 117 38.64 -31.26 26.41
C SER A 117 38.23 -31.99 25.13
N ASN A 118 38.77 -31.54 23.99
CA ASN A 118 38.59 -32.16 22.67
C ASN A 118 38.86 -33.68 22.61
N ASN A 119 39.62 -34.25 23.54
CA ASN A 119 39.99 -35.68 23.60
C ASN A 119 39.12 -36.54 24.57
N VAL A 120 37.91 -36.08 24.91
CA VAL A 120 36.92 -36.90 25.65
C VAL A 120 36.04 -37.70 24.69
N TRP A 121 35.95 -39.01 24.90
CA TRP A 121 35.04 -39.91 24.18
C TRP A 121 33.64 -39.89 24.79
N ALA A 122 33.54 -40.05 26.11
CA ALA A 122 32.26 -40.13 26.80
C ALA A 122 32.35 -39.69 28.27
N GLY A 123 31.20 -39.35 28.84
CA GLY A 123 30.97 -39.16 30.28
C GLY A 123 29.87 -40.08 30.80
N VAL A 124 30.04 -40.61 32.02
CA VAL A 124 29.09 -41.49 32.71
C VAL A 124 28.58 -40.79 33.98
N VAL A 125 27.29 -40.44 34.00
CA VAL A 125 26.65 -39.80 35.16
C VAL A 125 25.79 -40.83 35.89
N PHE A 126 26.19 -41.24 37.08
CA PHE A 126 25.38 -42.07 37.96
C PHE A 126 24.41 -41.18 38.75
N LYS A 127 23.16 -41.61 38.86
CA LYS A 127 22.07 -40.86 39.52
C LYS A 127 21.68 -41.60 40.80
N GLY A 128 22.03 -41.03 41.95
CA GLY A 128 21.82 -41.60 43.29
C GLY A 128 23.06 -41.49 44.18
N ASP A 129 22.86 -41.60 45.50
CA ASP A 129 23.91 -41.47 46.51
C ASP A 129 24.63 -42.80 46.77
N TYR A 130 25.52 -43.19 45.85
CA TYR A 130 26.29 -44.44 45.91
C TYR A 130 27.50 -44.36 46.88
N SER A 131 27.36 -43.67 48.00
CA SER A 131 28.46 -43.33 48.93
C SER A 131 28.92 -44.49 49.82
N SER A 132 28.04 -45.46 50.09
CA SER A 132 28.30 -46.54 51.07
C SER A 132 27.93 -47.95 50.58
N SER A 133 26.99 -48.07 49.66
CA SER A 133 26.55 -49.35 49.08
C SER A 133 25.93 -49.13 47.71
N LEU A 134 25.99 -50.14 46.84
CA LEU A 134 25.37 -50.11 45.52
C LEU A 134 23.93 -50.64 45.60
N ALA A 135 22.95 -49.81 45.24
CA ALA A 135 21.53 -50.18 45.32
C ALA A 135 21.15 -51.26 44.28
N THR A 136 20.07 -52.01 44.53
CA THR A 136 19.54 -53.02 43.60
C THR A 136 19.00 -52.44 42.29
N SER A 137 18.62 -51.16 42.29
CA SER A 137 18.24 -50.39 41.10
C SER A 137 19.22 -49.24 40.89
N ILE A 138 20.07 -49.36 39.87
CA ILE A 138 21.09 -48.35 39.52
C ILE A 138 20.59 -47.54 38.33
N SER A 139 20.57 -46.22 38.47
CA SER A 139 20.30 -45.30 37.37
C SER A 139 21.59 -44.61 36.93
N TYR A 140 21.89 -44.61 35.64
CA TYR A 140 22.99 -43.86 35.06
C TYR A 140 22.57 -43.19 33.74
N SER A 141 23.42 -42.32 33.19
CA SER A 141 23.21 -41.66 31.91
C SER A 141 24.53 -41.47 31.19
N LEU A 142 24.56 -41.85 29.91
CA LEU A 142 25.75 -41.80 29.06
C LEU A 142 25.73 -40.53 28.19
N ARG A 143 26.84 -39.81 28.17
CA ARG A 143 27.08 -38.59 27.38
C ARG A 143 28.24 -38.88 26.42
N VAL A 144 27.95 -39.38 25.22
CA VAL A 144 28.98 -39.77 24.21
C VAL A 144 29.18 -38.65 23.19
N ALA A 145 30.43 -38.46 22.72
CA ALA A 145 30.82 -37.43 21.78
C ALA A 145 30.38 -37.75 20.33
N VAL A 146 29.08 -37.63 20.06
CA VAL A 146 28.48 -37.73 18.73
C VAL A 146 28.62 -36.40 17.97
N GLN A 147 28.90 -36.44 16.67
CA GLN A 147 29.01 -35.24 15.81
C GLN A 147 27.66 -34.76 15.26
N ASP A 148 26.65 -35.63 15.27
CA ASP A 148 25.37 -35.45 14.60
C ASP A 148 24.21 -35.03 15.51
N GLN A 149 23.13 -34.53 14.90
CA GLN A 149 22.02 -33.84 15.58
C GLN A 149 21.05 -34.77 16.33
N TRP A 150 21.28 -36.09 16.36
CA TRP A 150 20.33 -37.04 16.97
C TRP A 150 20.18 -36.84 18.47
N ARG A 151 18.93 -36.89 18.95
CA ARG A 151 18.59 -36.77 20.37
C ARG A 151 17.93 -38.05 20.86
N THR A 152 18.40 -38.58 21.99
CA THR A 152 17.89 -39.81 22.63
C THR A 152 16.41 -39.75 23.03
N ARG A 153 15.77 -38.58 22.94
CA ARG A 153 14.32 -38.38 23.16
C ARG A 153 13.45 -38.57 21.91
N SER A 154 14.05 -38.67 20.73
CA SER A 154 13.34 -38.84 19.45
C SER A 154 13.42 -40.30 19.03
N THR A 155 12.32 -40.86 18.53
CA THR A 155 12.28 -42.23 17.99
C THR A 155 12.63 -42.25 16.49
N TYR A 156 12.21 -41.20 15.78
CA TYR A 156 12.39 -41.02 14.33
C TYR A 156 13.16 -39.74 13.97
N PRO A 157 13.91 -39.74 12.86
CA PRO A 157 14.50 -38.52 12.31
C PRO A 157 13.40 -37.55 11.85
N PHE A 158 13.73 -36.25 11.78
CA PHE A 158 12.81 -35.22 11.30
C PHE A 158 12.46 -35.40 9.81
N PHE A 159 13.45 -35.75 8.98
CA PHE A 159 13.24 -36.16 7.60
C PHE A 159 13.19 -37.68 7.51
N GLN A 160 12.14 -38.23 6.90
CA GLN A 160 11.99 -39.67 6.71
C GLN A 160 12.18 -40.03 5.24
N SER A 161 13.28 -40.73 4.95
CA SER A 161 13.52 -41.38 3.67
C SER A 161 12.61 -42.61 3.52
N SER A 162 12.00 -42.80 2.36
CA SER A 162 11.25 -44.02 2.07
C SER A 162 12.19 -45.21 1.87
N GLY A 163 12.00 -46.25 2.68
CA GLY A 163 12.90 -47.40 2.78
C GLY A 163 13.62 -47.49 4.14
N PRO A 164 14.54 -48.45 4.31
CA PRO A 164 15.23 -48.67 5.56
C PRO A 164 16.15 -47.50 5.92
N ARG A 165 16.28 -47.24 7.22
CA ARG A 165 17.24 -46.27 7.76
C ARG A 165 18.66 -46.83 7.61
N TYR A 166 19.32 -46.41 6.52
CA TYR A 166 20.59 -46.92 5.98
C TYR A 166 20.51 -48.38 5.48
N ASN A 167 20.57 -48.53 4.16
CA ASN A 167 20.44 -49.83 3.48
C ASN A 167 21.76 -50.63 3.40
N ASN A 168 22.91 -49.96 3.55
CA ASN A 168 24.24 -50.53 3.26
C ASN A 168 25.20 -50.49 4.47
N SER A 169 24.69 -50.30 5.69
CA SER A 169 25.51 -50.25 6.91
C SER A 169 24.77 -50.84 8.11
N ASP A 170 25.50 -51.60 8.93
CA ASP A 170 24.93 -52.28 10.10
C ASP A 170 24.55 -51.27 11.20
N ASP A 171 25.34 -50.20 11.34
CA ASP A 171 24.98 -49.01 12.13
C ASP A 171 24.28 -47.93 11.27
N GLY A 172 23.65 -46.94 11.91
CA GLY A 172 23.00 -45.82 11.21
C GLY A 172 22.13 -44.96 12.14
N ASP A 173 21.95 -43.68 11.83
CA ASP A 173 21.48 -42.66 12.78
C ASP A 173 20.31 -43.08 13.70
N PRO A 174 20.50 -43.09 15.03
CA PRO A 174 21.73 -42.76 15.77
C PRO A 174 22.82 -43.84 15.65
N TYR A 175 24.05 -43.42 15.37
CA TYR A 175 25.25 -44.28 15.27
C TYR A 175 25.70 -44.89 16.61
N TYR A 176 24.86 -45.68 17.27
CA TYR A 176 25.15 -46.23 18.60
C TYR A 176 26.29 -47.27 18.57
N PHE A 177 26.54 -47.94 17.44
CA PHE A 177 27.69 -48.85 17.32
C PHE A 177 28.98 -48.09 17.01
N ASN A 178 29.00 -47.26 15.97
CA ASN A 178 30.21 -46.57 15.48
C ASN A 178 30.73 -45.49 16.46
N THR A 179 29.87 -44.95 17.33
CA THR A 179 30.30 -44.05 18.43
C THR A 179 30.82 -44.80 19.66
N GLY A 180 30.80 -46.15 19.64
CA GLY A 180 31.12 -47.00 20.78
C GLY A 180 30.08 -46.94 21.92
N PHE A 181 28.90 -46.32 21.73
CA PHE A 181 27.88 -46.20 22.77
C PHE A 181 27.38 -47.58 23.25
N LEU A 182 27.13 -48.52 22.33
CA LEU A 182 26.75 -49.90 22.68
C LEU A 182 27.88 -50.62 23.42
N THR A 183 29.12 -50.43 23.00
CA THR A 183 30.33 -51.02 23.61
C THR A 183 30.53 -50.52 25.04
N LEU A 184 30.47 -49.20 25.24
CA LEU A 184 30.55 -48.58 26.56
C LEU A 184 29.42 -49.05 27.46
N LYS A 185 28.18 -49.10 26.96
CA LYS A 185 27.03 -49.61 27.72
C LYS A 185 27.20 -51.07 28.11
N TYR A 186 27.61 -51.94 27.18
CA TYR A 186 27.83 -53.36 27.43
C TYR A 186 28.88 -53.61 28.51
N TYR A 187 30.05 -52.97 28.42
CA TYR A 187 31.10 -53.12 29.44
C TYR A 187 30.72 -52.46 30.78
N LEU A 188 29.98 -51.34 30.76
CA LEU A 188 29.47 -50.70 31.98
C LEU A 188 28.43 -51.57 32.70
N ASP A 189 27.42 -52.08 32.00
CA ASP A 189 26.41 -52.99 32.57
C ASP A 189 27.08 -54.27 33.10
N LYS A 190 28.06 -54.82 32.37
CA LYS A 190 28.86 -55.97 32.84
C LYS A 190 29.61 -55.64 34.14
N GLY A 191 30.38 -54.55 34.17
CA GLY A 191 31.16 -54.14 35.34
C GLY A 191 30.28 -53.81 36.57
N ILE A 192 29.05 -53.32 36.34
CA ILE A 192 28.02 -53.17 37.36
C ILE A 192 27.56 -54.55 37.86
N ILE A 193 27.15 -55.47 36.98
CA ILE A 193 26.65 -56.80 37.39
C ILE A 193 27.72 -57.61 38.12
N GLU A 194 28.97 -57.60 37.66
CA GLU A 194 30.11 -58.25 38.34
C GLU A 194 30.41 -57.63 39.72
N THR A 195 30.02 -56.38 39.95
CA THR A 195 30.17 -55.69 41.24
C THR A 195 28.97 -55.91 42.18
N VAL A 196 27.75 -56.08 41.64
CA VAL A 196 26.56 -56.46 42.42
C VAL A 196 26.57 -57.94 42.82
N THR A 197 26.98 -58.83 41.92
CA THR A 197 26.92 -60.29 42.11
C THR A 197 28.18 -60.89 42.73
N GLY A 198 29.29 -60.16 42.73
CA GLY A 198 30.60 -60.68 43.16
C GLY A 198 31.23 -61.71 42.21
N ILE A 199 30.62 -61.99 41.05
CA ILE A 199 31.15 -62.93 40.06
C ILE A 199 32.25 -62.25 39.25
N THR A 200 33.47 -62.82 39.28
CA THR A 200 34.69 -62.17 38.74
C THR A 200 34.87 -62.25 37.22
N SER A 201 34.05 -63.02 36.51
CA SER A 201 34.23 -63.28 35.07
C SER A 201 32.93 -63.67 34.36
N LEU A 202 32.03 -62.70 34.19
CA LEU A 202 30.72 -62.91 33.59
C LEU A 202 30.81 -63.01 32.06
N ASN A 203 30.48 -64.18 31.50
CA ASN A 203 30.50 -64.43 30.05
C ASN A 203 29.08 -64.38 29.45
N ILE A 204 28.52 -63.16 29.33
CA ILE A 204 27.25 -62.92 28.63
C ILE A 204 27.56 -62.44 27.21
N ASN A 205 27.28 -63.26 26.20
CA ASN A 205 27.31 -62.82 24.81
C ASN A 205 26.00 -62.08 24.48
N VAL A 206 26.06 -60.76 24.32
CA VAL A 206 24.93 -59.94 23.86
C VAL A 206 25.10 -59.64 22.38
N THR A 207 24.10 -59.98 21.58
CA THR A 207 24.02 -59.61 20.16
C THR A 207 22.89 -58.61 19.93
N MET A 208 23.04 -57.75 18.92
CA MET A 208 22.02 -56.82 18.48
C MET A 208 21.83 -56.94 16.98
N GLN A 209 20.60 -57.23 16.53
CA GLN A 209 20.28 -57.34 15.11
C GLN A 209 19.15 -56.37 14.77
N LYS A 210 19.27 -55.64 13.66
CA LYS A 210 18.16 -54.82 13.12
C LYS A 210 17.03 -55.77 12.68
N MET A 211 15.78 -55.38 12.95
CA MET A 211 14.63 -56.09 12.39
C MET A 211 14.65 -56.01 10.86
N PRO A 212 14.28 -57.07 10.13
CA PRO A 212 14.28 -57.04 8.67
C PRO A 212 13.25 -56.03 8.15
N TYR A 213 13.63 -55.24 7.17
CA TYR A 213 12.79 -54.18 6.61
C TYR A 213 11.96 -54.72 5.43
N PRO A 214 10.65 -54.41 5.33
CA PRO A 214 9.78 -54.95 4.27
C PRO A 214 10.10 -54.41 2.86
N PRO A 215 9.49 -54.99 1.81
CA PRO A 215 9.61 -54.47 0.43
C PRO A 215 9.12 -53.03 0.34
N HIS A 216 9.85 -52.17 -0.38
CA HIS A 216 9.65 -50.73 -0.32
C HIS A 216 10.04 -50.00 -1.60
N LEU A 217 9.48 -48.80 -1.78
CA LEU A 217 9.91 -47.82 -2.77
C LEU A 217 10.99 -46.94 -2.16
N ASN A 218 12.20 -46.96 -2.73
CA ASN A 218 13.24 -45.98 -2.45
C ASN A 218 13.16 -44.87 -3.50
N ASP A 219 12.86 -43.65 -3.07
CA ASP A 219 12.57 -42.52 -3.95
C ASP A 219 13.21 -41.22 -3.44
N VAL A 220 14.24 -40.76 -4.16
CA VAL A 220 15.04 -39.58 -3.79
C VAL A 220 14.19 -38.29 -3.82
N LEU A 221 13.12 -38.26 -4.62
CA LEU A 221 12.26 -37.08 -4.74
C LEU A 221 11.58 -36.71 -3.41
N ILE A 222 11.26 -37.70 -2.58
CA ILE A 222 10.53 -37.48 -1.31
C ILE A 222 11.35 -36.59 -0.36
N SER A 223 12.67 -36.78 -0.29
CA SER A 223 13.58 -35.91 0.48
C SER A 223 13.63 -34.48 -0.07
N VAL A 224 13.57 -34.32 -1.40
CA VAL A 224 13.52 -33.02 -2.07
C VAL A 224 12.18 -32.30 -1.82
N LEU A 225 11.06 -33.05 -1.78
CA LEU A 225 9.74 -32.53 -1.44
C LEU A 225 9.66 -32.10 0.03
N GLN A 226 10.12 -32.95 0.96
CA GLN A 226 10.15 -32.65 2.41
C GLN A 226 10.94 -31.37 2.75
N SER A 227 11.92 -30.98 1.91
CA SER A 227 12.75 -29.80 2.13
C SER A 227 12.33 -28.56 1.31
N ASN A 228 11.76 -28.73 0.10
CA ASN A 228 11.57 -27.62 -0.85
C ASN A 228 10.12 -27.39 -1.33
N LEU A 229 9.18 -28.32 -1.10
CA LEU A 229 7.77 -28.15 -1.51
C LEU A 229 7.13 -26.83 -0.99
N PRO A 230 7.36 -26.38 0.26
CA PRO A 230 6.87 -25.08 0.72
C PRO A 230 7.35 -23.90 -0.16
N LEU A 231 8.65 -23.89 -0.49
CA LEU A 231 9.28 -22.80 -1.23
C LEU A 231 8.74 -22.70 -2.66
N PHE A 232 8.56 -23.84 -3.35
CA PHE A 232 7.95 -23.85 -4.68
C PHE A 232 6.52 -23.34 -4.67
N ILE A 233 5.71 -23.64 -3.64
CA ILE A 233 4.34 -23.12 -3.53
C ILE A 233 4.33 -21.62 -3.21
N VAL A 234 5.19 -21.14 -2.30
CA VAL A 234 5.30 -19.69 -2.02
C VAL A 234 5.71 -18.92 -3.29
N LEU A 235 6.75 -19.37 -3.99
CA LEU A 235 7.21 -18.75 -5.24
C LEU A 235 6.16 -18.82 -6.37
N SER A 236 5.32 -19.87 -6.40
CA SER A 236 4.21 -19.99 -7.35
C SER A 236 3.22 -18.81 -7.27
N PHE A 237 2.96 -18.29 -6.07
CA PHE A 237 1.90 -17.32 -5.83
C PHE A 237 2.38 -15.87 -5.59
N ILE A 238 3.70 -15.61 -5.60
CA ILE A 238 4.24 -14.25 -5.41
C ILE A 238 3.69 -13.23 -6.41
N LEU A 239 3.57 -13.59 -7.70
CA LEU A 239 3.04 -12.69 -8.72
C LEU A 239 1.51 -12.50 -8.62
N ASN A 240 0.78 -13.48 -8.07
CA ASN A 240 -0.62 -13.30 -7.71
C ASN A 240 -0.76 -12.32 -6.53
N ALA A 241 0.06 -12.47 -5.47
CA ALA A 241 0.06 -11.56 -4.32
C ALA A 241 0.37 -10.10 -4.73
N LEU A 242 1.38 -9.93 -5.60
CA LEU A 242 1.76 -8.65 -6.20
C LEU A 242 0.59 -8.00 -6.95
N GLN A 243 -0.08 -8.72 -7.85
CA GLN A 243 -1.16 -8.15 -8.66
C GLN A 243 -2.45 -7.89 -7.85
N ILE A 244 -2.82 -8.74 -6.89
CA ILE A 244 -3.99 -8.49 -6.02
C ILE A 244 -3.79 -7.18 -5.25
N THR A 245 -2.63 -7.05 -4.58
CA THR A 245 -2.27 -5.85 -3.82
C THR A 245 -2.23 -4.60 -4.71
N LYS A 246 -1.63 -4.70 -5.91
CA LYS A 246 -1.55 -3.61 -6.89
C LYS A 246 -2.92 -3.13 -7.39
N ASN A 247 -3.81 -4.06 -7.74
CA ASN A 247 -5.11 -3.70 -8.34
C ASN A 247 -6.02 -2.96 -7.35
N ILE A 248 -6.04 -3.37 -6.08
CA ILE A 248 -6.83 -2.73 -5.03
C ILE A 248 -6.25 -1.35 -4.70
N ALA A 249 -4.93 -1.26 -4.54
CA ALA A 249 -4.26 0.02 -4.29
C ALA A 249 -4.39 1.00 -5.47
N TYR A 250 -4.52 0.53 -6.71
CA TYR A 250 -4.81 1.37 -7.89
C TYR A 250 -6.25 1.94 -7.88
N GLU A 251 -7.25 1.18 -7.42
CA GLU A 251 -8.60 1.74 -7.21
C GLU A 251 -8.67 2.73 -6.03
N LYS A 252 -7.77 2.60 -5.04
CA LYS A 252 -7.59 3.55 -3.93
C LYS A 252 -6.87 4.83 -4.40
N GLU A 253 -5.76 4.71 -5.12
CA GLU A 253 -4.96 5.81 -5.69
C GLU A 253 -5.79 6.69 -6.65
N ASN A 254 -6.53 6.07 -7.57
CA ASN A 254 -7.42 6.78 -8.51
C ASN A 254 -8.78 7.19 -7.92
N LYS A 255 -8.98 7.04 -6.59
CA LYS A 255 -10.20 7.46 -5.86
C LYS A 255 -11.50 6.80 -6.35
N LEU A 256 -11.40 5.74 -7.14
CA LEU A 256 -12.53 5.00 -7.74
C LEU A 256 -13.42 4.37 -6.67
N LYS A 257 -12.81 3.85 -5.59
CA LYS A 257 -13.53 3.29 -4.43
C LYS A 257 -14.49 4.30 -3.79
N GLU A 258 -14.01 5.51 -3.47
CA GLU A 258 -14.81 6.53 -2.82
C GLU A 258 -15.84 7.16 -3.78
N SER A 259 -15.51 7.32 -5.07
CA SER A 259 -16.48 7.74 -6.10
C SER A 259 -17.68 6.78 -6.19
N MET A 260 -17.45 5.46 -6.20
CA MET A 260 -18.54 4.47 -6.16
C MET A 260 -19.35 4.54 -4.85
N LYS A 261 -18.67 4.68 -3.70
CA LYS A 261 -19.28 4.82 -2.37
C LYS A 261 -20.17 6.07 -2.25
N MET A 262 -19.87 7.13 -3.00
CA MET A 262 -20.69 8.33 -3.11
C MET A 262 -21.94 8.17 -3.96
N MET A 263 -21.95 7.23 -4.91
CA MET A 263 -23.15 6.87 -5.68
C MET A 263 -23.90 5.69 -5.03
N GLY A 264 -23.80 5.57 -3.71
CA GLY A 264 -24.57 4.61 -2.89
C GLY A 264 -23.98 3.20 -2.75
N LEU A 265 -22.74 2.95 -3.18
CA LEU A 265 -22.14 1.60 -3.06
C LEU A 265 -21.81 1.22 -1.60
N SER A 266 -22.25 0.04 -1.16
CA SER A 266 -21.83 -0.55 0.12
C SER A 266 -20.36 -1.00 0.10
N THR A 267 -19.57 -0.54 1.08
CA THR A 267 -18.16 -0.92 1.26
C THR A 267 -17.96 -2.42 1.53
N VAL A 268 -18.95 -3.11 2.12
CA VAL A 268 -18.90 -4.58 2.29
C VAL A 268 -19.02 -5.27 0.93
N MET A 269 -19.92 -4.80 0.06
CA MET A 269 -20.07 -5.35 -1.29
C MET A 269 -18.84 -5.09 -2.16
N TYR A 270 -18.16 -3.95 -1.96
CA TYR A 270 -16.87 -3.65 -2.59
C TYR A 270 -15.82 -4.73 -2.29
N TRP A 271 -15.52 -4.93 -1.00
CA TRP A 271 -14.50 -5.90 -0.57
C TRP A 271 -14.89 -7.35 -0.94
N LEU A 272 -16.17 -7.73 -0.79
CA LEU A 272 -16.67 -9.05 -1.18
C LEU A 272 -16.56 -9.30 -2.70
N SER A 273 -16.78 -8.28 -3.54
CA SER A 273 -16.65 -8.41 -5.00
C SER A 273 -15.20 -8.63 -5.45
N TRP A 274 -14.24 -8.04 -4.74
CA TRP A 274 -12.82 -8.30 -4.95
C TRP A 274 -12.44 -9.68 -4.42
N PHE A 275 -12.93 -10.08 -3.24
CA PHE A 275 -12.62 -11.36 -2.62
C PHE A 275 -13.06 -12.53 -3.51
N VAL A 276 -14.32 -12.52 -3.95
CA VAL A 276 -14.88 -13.57 -4.81
C VAL A 276 -14.20 -13.59 -6.19
N LYS A 277 -13.85 -12.44 -6.77
CA LYS A 277 -13.03 -12.40 -8.00
C LYS A 277 -11.69 -13.09 -7.79
N CYS A 278 -10.94 -12.72 -6.75
CA CYS A 278 -9.62 -13.28 -6.48
C CYS A 278 -9.69 -14.77 -6.16
N LEU A 279 -10.70 -15.19 -5.38
CA LEU A 279 -10.91 -16.58 -5.01
C LEU A 279 -11.20 -17.48 -6.21
N ILE A 280 -12.00 -17.02 -7.19
CA ILE A 280 -12.27 -17.81 -8.40
C ILE A 280 -10.99 -18.07 -9.21
N TYR A 281 -10.16 -17.04 -9.44
CA TYR A 281 -8.91 -17.21 -10.19
C TYR A 281 -7.88 -18.07 -9.44
N LEU A 282 -7.71 -17.87 -8.13
CA LEU A 282 -6.81 -18.69 -7.32
C LEU A 282 -7.32 -20.13 -7.18
N ALA A 283 -8.61 -20.38 -7.00
CA ALA A 283 -9.17 -21.72 -6.93
C ALA A 283 -8.93 -22.51 -8.23
N ILE A 284 -9.05 -21.87 -9.39
CA ILE A 284 -8.69 -22.47 -10.70
C ILE A 284 -7.19 -22.79 -10.76
N ALA A 285 -6.32 -21.88 -10.31
CA ALA A 285 -4.88 -22.13 -10.25
C ALA A 285 -4.54 -23.30 -9.32
N MET A 286 -5.18 -23.41 -8.15
CA MET A 286 -5.00 -24.54 -7.22
C MET A 286 -5.52 -25.86 -7.79
N ILE A 287 -6.59 -25.86 -8.60
CA ILE A 287 -7.02 -27.07 -9.34
C ILE A 287 -5.90 -27.53 -10.27
N PHE A 288 -5.36 -26.66 -11.13
CA PHE A 288 -4.25 -27.05 -12.00
C PHE A 288 -3.00 -27.49 -11.23
N TYR A 289 -2.65 -26.81 -10.13
CA TYR A 289 -1.51 -27.16 -9.28
C TYR A 289 -1.66 -28.56 -8.65
N THR A 290 -2.83 -28.88 -8.10
CA THR A 290 -3.10 -30.20 -7.50
C THR A 290 -3.18 -31.32 -8.54
N LEU A 291 -3.77 -31.07 -9.71
CA LEU A 291 -3.77 -32.02 -10.82
C LEU A 291 -2.34 -32.36 -11.27
N LEU A 292 -1.46 -31.36 -11.42
CA LEU A 292 -0.08 -31.57 -11.88
C LEU A 292 0.79 -32.37 -10.90
N LEU A 293 0.55 -32.30 -9.59
CA LEU A 293 1.33 -33.06 -8.60
C LEU A 293 0.76 -34.47 -8.32
N CYS A 294 -0.57 -34.65 -8.37
CA CYS A 294 -1.22 -35.90 -7.94
C CYS A 294 -1.63 -36.85 -9.09
N ILE A 295 -1.54 -36.43 -10.36
CA ILE A 295 -1.77 -37.26 -11.55
C ILE A 295 -0.41 -37.76 -12.09
N PRO A 296 -0.29 -39.02 -12.56
CA PRO A 296 0.95 -39.49 -13.17
C PRO A 296 1.19 -38.81 -14.51
N ILE A 297 2.36 -38.18 -14.67
CA ILE A 297 2.76 -37.51 -15.91
C ILE A 297 4.06 -38.17 -16.41
N GLY A 298 3.89 -39.13 -17.32
CA GLY A 298 4.97 -39.98 -17.82
C GLY A 298 5.08 -41.32 -17.09
N SER A 299 6.10 -42.11 -17.43
CA SER A 299 6.28 -43.50 -16.98
C SER A 299 6.74 -43.66 -15.53
N LYS A 300 7.22 -42.60 -14.88
CA LYS A 300 7.79 -42.65 -13.50
C LYS A 300 6.76 -42.36 -12.38
N GLY A 301 5.46 -42.39 -12.68
CA GLY A 301 4.40 -42.19 -11.68
C GLY A 301 4.07 -40.72 -11.38
N LYS A 302 3.61 -40.43 -10.16
CA LYS A 302 3.14 -39.10 -9.73
C LYS A 302 4.27 -38.34 -9.01
N VAL A 303 4.06 -37.05 -8.69
CA VAL A 303 4.93 -36.31 -7.75
C VAL A 303 4.55 -36.64 -6.30
N LEU A 304 3.24 -36.70 -6.01
CA LEU A 304 2.68 -37.25 -4.77
C LEU A 304 1.94 -38.53 -5.13
N ASN A 305 2.45 -39.69 -4.71
CA ASN A 305 1.96 -41.01 -5.08
C ASN A 305 0.73 -41.44 -4.27
N TYR A 306 0.81 -41.28 -2.94
CA TYR A 306 -0.14 -41.79 -1.95
C TYR A 306 -1.15 -40.73 -1.47
N THR A 307 -0.74 -39.46 -1.40
CA THR A 307 -1.60 -38.35 -0.95
C THR A 307 -2.87 -38.18 -1.81
N GLN A 308 -4.01 -37.96 -1.14
CA GLN A 308 -5.31 -37.79 -1.78
C GLN A 308 -5.47 -36.38 -2.39
N PRO A 309 -5.79 -36.26 -3.70
CA PRO A 309 -5.87 -34.95 -4.38
C PRO A 309 -6.87 -33.98 -3.75
N THR A 310 -7.99 -34.50 -3.22
CA THR A 310 -9.07 -33.68 -2.64
C THR A 310 -8.65 -33.01 -1.34
N LEU A 311 -7.91 -33.71 -0.47
CA LEU A 311 -7.39 -33.13 0.78
C LEU A 311 -6.32 -32.07 0.47
N PHE A 312 -5.40 -32.38 -0.45
CA PHE A 312 -4.35 -31.45 -0.87
C PHE A 312 -4.95 -30.17 -1.50
N TYR A 313 -6.04 -30.30 -2.28
CA TYR A 313 -6.78 -29.16 -2.81
C TYR A 313 -7.43 -28.31 -1.71
N VAL A 314 -8.09 -28.91 -0.71
CA VAL A 314 -8.73 -28.14 0.37
C VAL A 314 -7.69 -27.42 1.24
N PHE A 315 -6.53 -28.03 1.49
CA PHE A 315 -5.40 -27.39 2.16
C PHE A 315 -4.90 -26.15 1.39
N LEU A 316 -4.64 -26.29 0.08
CA LEU A 316 -4.23 -25.16 -0.77
C LEU A 316 -5.34 -24.11 -0.94
N PHE A 317 -6.61 -24.50 -0.89
CA PHE A 317 -7.75 -23.58 -0.92
C PHE A 317 -7.82 -22.71 0.34
N PHE A 318 -7.57 -23.27 1.53
CA PHE A 318 -7.47 -22.47 2.77
C PHE A 318 -6.27 -21.52 2.75
N TYR A 319 -5.13 -21.97 2.19
CA TYR A 319 -4.01 -21.07 1.93
C TYR A 319 -4.38 -19.94 0.95
N ALA A 320 -5.17 -20.21 -0.10
CA ALA A 320 -5.65 -19.17 -1.02
C ALA A 320 -6.58 -18.15 -0.33
N LEU A 321 -7.45 -18.57 0.60
CA LEU A 321 -8.27 -17.65 1.41
C LEU A 321 -7.37 -16.70 2.24
N SER A 322 -6.38 -17.26 2.93
CA SER A 322 -5.44 -16.50 3.75
C SER A 322 -4.57 -15.55 2.93
N LEU A 323 -4.15 -15.98 1.74
CA LEU A 323 -3.37 -15.16 0.80
C LEU A 323 -4.14 -13.92 0.32
N ILE A 324 -5.43 -14.08 0.00
CA ILE A 324 -6.30 -12.96 -0.39
C ILE A 324 -6.44 -11.98 0.79
N ALA A 325 -6.72 -12.51 1.99
CA ALA A 325 -6.85 -11.70 3.20
C ALA A 325 -5.56 -10.93 3.54
N PHE A 326 -4.39 -11.56 3.41
CA PHE A 326 -3.08 -10.93 3.56
C PHE A 326 -2.88 -9.79 2.56
N CYS A 327 -3.15 -10.02 1.27
CA CYS A 327 -3.03 -8.99 0.25
C CYS A 327 -3.99 -7.82 0.48
N PHE A 328 -5.19 -8.10 0.99
CA PHE A 328 -6.17 -7.07 1.36
C PHE A 328 -5.65 -6.22 2.50
N MET A 329 -5.20 -6.85 3.60
CA MET A 329 -4.55 -6.19 4.74
C MET A 329 -3.42 -5.27 4.28
N VAL A 330 -2.44 -5.81 3.54
CA VAL A 330 -1.30 -5.04 3.02
C VAL A 330 -1.77 -3.86 2.16
N SER A 331 -2.75 -4.05 1.26
CA SER A 331 -3.23 -2.98 0.38
C SER A 331 -3.82 -1.77 1.11
N THR A 332 -4.33 -1.94 2.35
CA THR A 332 -4.93 -0.83 3.10
C THR A 332 -3.90 0.22 3.55
N PHE A 333 -2.68 -0.21 3.91
CA PHE A 333 -1.62 0.65 4.45
C PHE A 333 -1.01 1.62 3.43
N PHE A 334 -1.13 1.34 2.13
CA PHE A 334 -0.46 2.10 1.07
C PHE A 334 -1.41 3.04 0.31
N LYS A 335 -0.89 4.21 -0.07
CA LYS A 335 -1.59 5.20 -0.91
C LYS A 335 -1.36 5.03 -2.42
N LYS A 336 -0.22 4.45 -2.82
CA LYS A 336 0.21 4.32 -4.23
C LYS A 336 0.34 2.86 -4.65
N ALA A 337 -0.18 2.51 -5.83
CA ALA A 337 -0.31 1.13 -6.29
C ALA A 337 1.02 0.42 -6.54
N ASN A 338 2.01 1.11 -7.12
CA ASN A 338 3.32 0.52 -7.38
C ASN A 338 4.11 0.29 -6.08
N SER A 339 4.00 1.20 -5.11
CA SER A 339 4.59 1.03 -3.77
C SER A 339 3.92 -0.10 -3.00
N ALA A 340 2.59 -0.18 -3.05
CA ALA A 340 1.81 -1.26 -2.44
C ALA A 340 2.20 -2.64 -3.02
N ALA A 341 2.37 -2.72 -4.35
CA ALA A 341 2.82 -3.92 -5.03
C ALA A 341 4.22 -4.33 -4.52
N PHE A 342 5.23 -3.46 -4.68
CA PHE A 342 6.61 -3.77 -4.30
C PHE A 342 6.74 -4.19 -2.83
N ALA A 343 6.13 -3.42 -1.92
CA ALA A 343 6.11 -3.75 -0.50
C ALA A 343 5.34 -5.05 -0.21
N GLY A 344 4.22 -5.31 -0.89
CA GLY A 344 3.46 -6.55 -0.72
C GLY A 344 4.20 -7.81 -1.16
N GLY A 345 5.00 -7.74 -2.24
CA GLY A 345 5.87 -8.85 -2.65
C GLY A 345 6.99 -9.11 -1.64
N ILE A 346 7.64 -8.05 -1.14
CA ILE A 346 8.69 -8.14 -0.12
C ILE A 346 8.12 -8.69 1.19
N LEU A 347 6.99 -8.16 1.68
CA LEU A 347 6.35 -8.63 2.90
C LEU A 347 5.90 -10.09 2.76
N PHE A 348 5.34 -10.48 1.62
CA PHE A 348 4.97 -11.87 1.35
C PHE A 348 6.18 -12.81 1.46
N PHE A 349 7.31 -12.48 0.82
CA PHE A 349 8.54 -13.28 0.96
C PHE A 349 9.10 -13.25 2.39
N LEU A 350 9.07 -12.09 3.06
CA LEU A 350 9.56 -11.90 4.42
C LEU A 350 8.78 -12.76 5.44
N THR A 351 7.47 -12.96 5.26
CA THR A 351 6.69 -13.87 6.14
C THR A 351 7.09 -15.35 6.00
N TYR A 352 7.77 -15.75 4.92
CA TYR A 352 8.34 -17.10 4.80
C TYR A 352 9.73 -17.21 5.45
N PHE A 353 10.52 -16.13 5.48
CA PHE A 353 11.92 -16.14 5.95
C PHE A 353 12.16 -16.78 7.34
N PRO A 354 11.31 -16.61 8.37
CA PRO A 354 11.53 -17.26 9.67
C PRO A 354 11.52 -18.79 9.62
N PHE A 355 10.88 -19.41 8.61
CA PHE A 355 10.83 -20.87 8.45
C PHE A 355 12.23 -21.51 8.45
N PHE A 356 13.21 -20.89 7.77
CA PHE A 356 14.60 -21.39 7.72
C PHE A 356 15.25 -21.53 9.11
N PHE A 357 14.88 -20.69 10.07
CA PHE A 357 15.38 -20.77 11.45
C PHE A 357 14.55 -21.74 12.31
N LEU A 358 13.24 -21.80 12.05
CA LEU A 358 12.30 -22.67 12.78
C LEU A 358 12.53 -24.15 12.48
N THR A 359 12.89 -24.53 11.24
CA THR A 359 13.15 -25.94 10.89
C THR A 359 14.23 -26.57 11.77
N ASN A 360 15.32 -25.83 12.06
CA ASN A 360 16.40 -26.28 12.95
C ASN A 360 15.98 -26.44 14.43
N ARG A 361 14.83 -25.88 14.82
CA ARG A 361 14.27 -25.96 16.18
C ARG A 361 12.94 -26.71 16.25
N TYR A 362 12.42 -27.24 15.14
CA TYR A 362 11.05 -27.76 15.05
C TYR A 362 10.78 -28.93 16.00
N GLN A 363 11.75 -29.83 16.19
CA GLN A 363 11.67 -30.94 17.15
C GLN A 363 11.68 -30.49 18.63
N ASP A 364 12.06 -29.23 18.90
CA ASP A 364 12.15 -28.68 20.26
C ASP A 364 10.93 -27.83 20.63
N MET A 365 10.17 -27.39 19.63
CA MET A 365 9.01 -26.51 19.81
C MET A 365 7.79 -27.29 20.30
N SER A 366 7.16 -26.77 21.35
CA SER A 366 5.82 -27.18 21.77
C SER A 366 4.79 -26.88 20.68
N GLN A 367 3.67 -27.61 20.71
CA GLN A 367 2.53 -27.37 19.81
C GLN A 367 2.08 -25.89 19.84
N ARG A 368 2.15 -25.23 21.00
CA ARG A 368 1.79 -23.81 21.17
C ARG A 368 2.75 -22.88 20.43
N GLU A 369 4.06 -23.14 20.48
CA GLU A 369 5.05 -22.35 19.73
C GLU A 369 4.93 -22.57 18.22
N LYS A 370 4.63 -23.81 17.78
CA LYS A 370 4.34 -24.10 16.36
C LYS A 370 3.10 -23.35 15.89
N MET A 371 2.00 -23.41 16.64
CA MET A 371 0.77 -22.67 16.32
C MET A 371 0.96 -21.15 16.36
N ALA A 372 1.77 -20.61 17.28
CA ALA A 372 2.11 -19.19 17.31
C ALA A 372 2.93 -18.76 16.07
N ALA A 373 3.88 -19.58 15.63
CA ALA A 373 4.61 -19.35 14.37
C ALA A 373 3.70 -19.42 13.13
N CYS A 374 2.65 -20.25 13.18
CA CYS A 374 1.63 -20.33 12.13
C CYS A 374 0.71 -19.10 12.00
N LEU A 375 0.86 -18.04 12.82
CA LEU A 375 0.19 -16.74 12.61
C LEU A 375 0.76 -15.95 11.41
N LEU A 376 1.84 -16.46 10.82
CA LEU A 376 2.32 -16.08 9.50
C LEU A 376 1.89 -17.19 8.52
N SER A 377 0.93 -16.90 7.64
CA SER A 377 0.30 -17.91 6.78
C SER A 377 1.26 -18.71 5.90
N ASN A 378 2.41 -18.13 5.54
CA ASN A 378 3.46 -18.81 4.78
C ASN A 378 4.22 -19.87 5.62
N ILE A 379 4.26 -19.74 6.95
CA ILE A 379 4.80 -20.74 7.87
C ILE A 379 3.74 -21.83 8.15
N ALA A 380 2.46 -21.45 8.26
CA ALA A 380 1.35 -22.42 8.34
C ALA A 380 1.30 -23.33 7.08
N LEU A 381 1.44 -22.74 5.89
CA LEU A 381 1.64 -23.48 4.65
C LEU A 381 2.87 -24.40 4.74
N ALA A 382 4.00 -23.89 5.20
CA ALA A 382 5.25 -24.66 5.21
C ALA A 382 5.20 -25.88 6.16
N PHE A 383 4.71 -25.73 7.39
CA PHE A 383 4.54 -26.87 8.30
C PHE A 383 3.47 -27.86 7.79
N GLY A 384 2.40 -27.38 7.16
CA GLY A 384 1.42 -28.25 6.51
C GLY A 384 2.03 -29.07 5.36
N CYS A 385 2.81 -28.43 4.48
CA CYS A 385 3.53 -29.10 3.39
C CYS A 385 4.57 -30.10 3.90
N ASN A 386 5.32 -29.77 4.96
CA ASN A 386 6.25 -30.70 5.61
C ASN A 386 5.49 -31.93 6.13
N THR A 387 4.35 -31.72 6.80
CA THR A 387 3.50 -32.82 7.33
C THR A 387 3.01 -33.73 6.20
N ILE A 388 2.57 -33.15 5.06
CA ILE A 388 2.16 -33.90 3.87
C ILE A 388 3.34 -34.71 3.29
N ALA A 389 4.53 -34.12 3.20
CA ALA A 389 5.71 -34.78 2.66
C ALA A 389 6.32 -35.85 3.59
N VAL A 390 6.09 -35.75 4.91
CA VAL A 390 6.35 -36.83 5.87
C VAL A 390 5.36 -37.97 5.67
N TYR A 391 4.05 -37.69 5.58
CA TYR A 391 3.05 -38.73 5.28
C TYR A 391 3.34 -39.44 3.94
N GLU A 392 3.73 -38.70 2.91
CA GLU A 392 4.15 -39.26 1.63
C GLU A 392 5.40 -40.16 1.78
N GLY A 393 6.35 -39.79 2.64
CA GLY A 393 7.54 -40.57 2.94
C GLY A 393 7.29 -41.87 3.71
N THR A 394 6.30 -41.86 4.61
CA THR A 394 5.85 -43.07 5.34
C THR A 394 5.10 -44.09 4.46
N GLY A 395 4.62 -43.68 3.28
CA GLY A 395 3.79 -44.50 2.39
C GLY A 395 2.28 -44.42 2.66
N ASP A 396 1.84 -43.87 3.78
CA ASP A 396 0.41 -43.62 4.06
C ASP A 396 -0.18 -42.54 3.13
N GLY A 397 0.59 -41.50 2.82
CA GLY A 397 0.12 -40.27 2.17
C GLY A 397 -0.86 -39.46 3.04
N ALA A 398 -1.08 -38.19 2.70
CA ALA A 398 -2.09 -37.39 3.41
C ALA A 398 -3.50 -37.79 2.96
N GLN A 399 -4.34 -38.23 3.90
CA GLN A 399 -5.70 -38.74 3.67
C GLN A 399 -6.71 -38.16 4.67
N TRP A 400 -7.99 -38.12 4.30
CA TRP A 400 -9.08 -37.69 5.20
C TRP A 400 -9.19 -38.52 6.49
N ASN A 401 -8.58 -39.72 6.53
CA ASN A 401 -8.55 -40.58 7.71
C ASN A 401 -7.38 -40.32 8.66
N ASN A 402 -6.29 -39.68 8.22
CA ASN A 402 -5.08 -39.45 9.04
C ASN A 402 -4.74 -37.97 9.29
N PHE A 403 -5.25 -37.01 8.51
CA PHE A 403 -4.91 -35.57 8.61
C PHE A 403 -5.01 -34.92 10.00
N HIS A 404 -5.79 -35.49 10.94
CA HIS A 404 -5.91 -35.02 12.32
C HIS A 404 -4.75 -35.48 13.23
N LYS A 405 -4.03 -36.54 12.85
CA LYS A 405 -2.87 -37.10 13.55
C LYS A 405 -1.59 -36.32 13.19
N PRO A 406 -0.53 -36.40 14.01
CA PRO A 406 0.79 -35.93 13.62
C PRO A 406 1.44 -36.86 12.58
N GLY A 407 2.37 -36.32 11.78
CA GLY A 407 3.08 -37.07 10.74
C GLY A 407 4.08 -38.10 11.27
N THR A 408 4.54 -37.96 12.52
CA THR A 408 5.35 -38.96 13.23
C THR A 408 4.86 -39.09 14.67
N VAL A 409 5.22 -40.18 15.35
CA VAL A 409 4.87 -40.41 16.77
C VAL A 409 5.52 -39.37 17.71
N ASP A 410 6.67 -38.83 17.32
CA ASP A 410 7.40 -37.82 18.11
C ASP A 410 6.92 -36.37 17.85
N ASP A 411 6.10 -36.12 16.82
CA ASP A 411 5.62 -34.78 16.50
C ASP A 411 4.27 -34.46 17.19
N ASN A 412 4.09 -33.19 17.55
CA ASN A 412 2.93 -32.65 18.25
C ASN A 412 2.05 -31.76 17.35
N PHE A 413 2.26 -31.81 16.04
CA PHE A 413 1.59 -30.97 15.04
C PHE A 413 1.01 -31.81 13.90
N SER A 414 -0.20 -31.45 13.45
CA SER A 414 -0.97 -32.17 12.44
C SER A 414 -1.39 -31.26 11.28
N LEU A 415 -1.80 -31.85 10.16
CA LEU A 415 -2.29 -31.09 9.00
C LEU A 415 -3.56 -30.31 9.33
N LEU A 416 -4.43 -30.86 10.20
CA LEU A 416 -5.58 -30.17 10.77
C LEU A 416 -5.17 -28.88 11.51
N ASN A 417 -4.08 -28.89 12.29
CA ASN A 417 -3.60 -27.68 12.98
C ASN A 417 -3.18 -26.60 11.99
N ALA A 418 -2.46 -26.95 10.92
CA ALA A 418 -2.10 -26.01 9.85
C ALA A 418 -3.34 -25.43 9.14
N MET A 419 -4.31 -26.28 8.81
CA MET A 419 -5.57 -25.87 8.16
C MET A 419 -6.41 -24.95 9.06
N GLY A 420 -6.48 -25.22 10.36
CA GLY A 420 -7.15 -24.35 11.33
C GLY A 420 -6.48 -22.98 11.48
N MET A 421 -5.15 -22.93 11.50
CA MET A 421 -4.39 -21.67 11.57
C MET A 421 -4.57 -20.82 10.30
N LEU A 422 -4.58 -21.42 9.09
CA LEU A 422 -4.83 -20.67 7.85
C LEU A 422 -6.24 -20.03 7.81
N LEU A 423 -7.25 -20.68 8.42
CA LEU A 423 -8.58 -20.09 8.57
C LEU A 423 -8.60 -18.97 9.62
N LEU A 424 -7.85 -19.11 10.72
CA LEU A 424 -7.69 -18.06 11.73
C LEU A 424 -7.00 -16.82 11.13
N ASP A 425 -5.89 -16.99 10.41
CA ASP A 425 -5.16 -15.94 9.70
C ASP A 425 -6.06 -15.22 8.69
N THR A 426 -6.89 -15.96 7.94
CA THR A 426 -7.89 -15.39 7.04
C THR A 426 -8.82 -14.42 7.77
N VAL A 427 -9.31 -14.77 8.96
CA VAL A 427 -10.17 -13.91 9.78
C VAL A 427 -9.38 -12.73 10.36
N LEU A 428 -8.19 -12.95 10.90
CA LEU A 428 -7.34 -11.91 11.50
C LEU A 428 -6.94 -10.84 10.46
N TYR A 429 -6.43 -11.25 9.31
CA TYR A 429 -6.02 -10.31 8.25
C TYR A 429 -7.23 -9.54 7.68
N MET A 430 -8.41 -10.17 7.56
CA MET A 430 -9.65 -9.47 7.18
C MET A 430 -10.12 -8.47 8.24
N LEU A 431 -10.00 -8.79 9.54
CA LEU A 431 -10.31 -7.86 10.63
C LEU A 431 -9.35 -6.66 10.66
N ILE A 432 -8.05 -6.89 10.45
CA ILE A 432 -7.05 -5.82 10.35
C ILE A 432 -7.33 -4.95 9.11
N ALA A 433 -7.63 -5.55 7.95
CA ALA A 433 -8.00 -4.82 6.75
C ALA A 433 -9.25 -3.94 6.97
N TRP A 434 -10.31 -4.47 7.59
CA TRP A 434 -11.51 -3.72 7.94
C TRP A 434 -11.20 -2.56 8.91
N TYR A 435 -10.41 -2.81 9.97
CA TYR A 435 -10.04 -1.79 10.95
C TYR A 435 -9.24 -0.65 10.30
N VAL A 436 -8.16 -0.97 9.58
CA VAL A 436 -7.27 0.02 8.94
C VAL A 436 -8.00 0.81 7.85
N ASP A 437 -8.91 0.19 7.09
CA ASP A 437 -9.72 0.87 6.07
C ASP A 437 -10.74 1.87 6.64
N ASN A 438 -11.15 1.71 7.91
CA ASN A 438 -12.04 2.66 8.61
C ASN A 438 -11.27 3.76 9.37
N VAL A 439 -10.15 3.42 10.03
CA VAL A 439 -9.32 4.40 10.76
C VAL A 439 -8.45 5.24 9.81
N HIS A 440 -7.85 4.62 8.79
CA HIS A 440 -6.99 5.26 7.79
C HIS A 440 -7.50 5.06 6.34
N PRO A 441 -8.69 5.60 6.00
CA PRO A 441 -9.29 5.44 4.67
C PRO A 441 -8.39 5.98 3.54
N GLY A 442 -7.58 7.00 3.80
CA GLY A 442 -6.60 7.54 2.86
C GLY A 442 -6.49 9.05 2.96
N GLU A 443 -6.45 9.73 1.81
CA GLU A 443 -6.50 11.20 1.71
C GLU A 443 -7.93 11.74 1.62
N TYR A 444 -8.90 10.85 1.43
CA TYR A 444 -10.30 11.16 1.20
C TYR A 444 -11.18 10.12 1.91
N GLY A 445 -12.32 10.56 2.43
CA GLY A 445 -13.19 9.76 3.29
C GLY A 445 -13.00 10.09 4.78
N VAL A 446 -14.08 9.96 5.54
CA VAL A 446 -14.11 10.33 6.97
C VAL A 446 -13.46 9.22 7.81
N ALA A 447 -12.22 9.46 8.26
CA ALA A 447 -11.53 8.63 9.22
C ALA A 447 -12.35 8.47 10.51
N GLN A 448 -12.52 7.22 10.95
CA GLN A 448 -13.16 6.91 12.22
C GLN A 448 -12.15 6.99 13.39
N PRO A 449 -12.59 7.34 14.62
CA PRO A 449 -11.70 7.27 15.78
C PRO A 449 -11.22 5.83 16.01
N PHE A 450 -10.02 5.65 16.57
CA PHE A 450 -9.45 4.30 16.77
C PHE A 450 -10.35 3.36 17.59
N TYR A 451 -11.17 3.90 18.49
CA TYR A 451 -12.13 3.16 19.31
C TYR A 451 -13.52 2.97 18.66
N PHE A 452 -13.70 3.28 17.36
CA PHE A 452 -14.99 3.13 16.68
C PHE A 452 -15.65 1.74 16.82
N PRO A 453 -14.92 0.59 16.88
CA PRO A 453 -15.55 -0.73 17.04
C PRO A 453 -16.29 -0.89 18.37
N PHE A 454 -15.99 -0.06 19.36
CA PHE A 454 -16.62 -0.08 20.68
C PHE A 454 -17.75 0.95 20.83
N MET A 455 -18.01 1.77 19.80
CA MET A 455 -19.07 2.79 19.84
C MET A 455 -20.43 2.19 19.42
N PRO A 456 -21.47 2.19 20.28
CA PRO A 456 -22.79 1.66 19.91
C PRO A 456 -23.41 2.37 18.70
N SER A 457 -23.05 3.63 18.47
CA SER A 457 -23.47 4.43 17.31
C SER A 457 -22.97 3.91 15.96
N TYR A 458 -21.90 3.11 15.92
CA TYR A 458 -21.40 2.48 14.69
C TYR A 458 -22.27 1.26 14.32
N TRP A 459 -22.54 0.38 15.28
CA TRP A 459 -23.23 -0.89 15.05
C TRP A 459 -24.76 -0.77 15.00
N CYS A 460 -25.35 -0.02 15.92
CA CYS A 460 -26.81 0.12 16.04
C CYS A 460 -27.36 1.34 15.28
N GLY A 461 -26.47 2.19 14.75
CA GLY A 461 -26.80 3.55 14.32
C GLY A 461 -27.12 4.47 15.51
N ARG A 462 -27.02 5.78 15.29
CA ARG A 462 -27.56 6.75 16.25
C ARG A 462 -29.07 6.87 16.01
N LYS A 463 -29.89 6.35 16.93
CA LYS A 463 -31.34 6.66 16.90
C LYS A 463 -31.51 8.18 16.91
N ILE A 464 -32.35 8.67 16.02
CA ILE A 464 -32.82 10.04 16.03
C ILE A 464 -33.57 10.20 17.37
N LYS A 465 -33.06 11.09 18.24
CA LYS A 465 -33.98 11.90 19.03
C LYS A 465 -34.50 12.92 18.05
N ASP A 466 -35.81 13.05 17.95
CA ASP A 466 -36.42 14.19 17.31
C ASP A 466 -36.04 15.42 18.14
N MET A 467 -34.96 16.08 17.73
CA MET A 467 -34.73 17.48 18.05
C MET A 467 -35.77 18.22 17.23
N ASP A 468 -36.75 18.82 17.90
CA ASP A 468 -37.88 19.46 17.23
C ASP A 468 -37.37 20.35 16.09
N TYR A 469 -37.84 20.05 14.88
CA TYR A 469 -37.56 20.84 13.69
C TYR A 469 -38.42 22.10 13.72
N GLU A 470 -38.23 22.92 14.77
CA GLU A 470 -38.84 24.24 14.85
C GLU A 470 -38.50 24.99 13.55
N SER A 471 -39.54 25.58 12.96
CA SER A 471 -39.44 26.48 11.83
C SER A 471 -38.91 27.84 12.28
N SER A 472 -37.84 27.85 13.08
CA SER A 472 -37.07 29.03 13.44
C SER A 472 -36.39 29.56 12.18
N THR A 473 -37.06 30.50 11.51
CA THR A 473 -36.50 31.31 10.44
C THR A 473 -35.25 32.02 10.96
N ALA A 474 -34.07 31.51 10.58
CA ALA A 474 -32.77 32.00 11.04
C ALA A 474 -32.39 33.35 10.39
N ASN A 475 -33.19 34.38 10.65
CA ASN A 475 -32.86 35.77 10.40
C ASN A 475 -31.82 36.24 11.44
N SER A 476 -30.62 35.67 11.39
CA SER A 476 -29.50 35.99 12.28
C SER A 476 -28.44 36.84 11.58
N GLY A 477 -28.69 38.15 11.49
CA GLY A 477 -27.65 39.17 11.38
C GLY A 477 -26.88 39.35 10.07
N GLN A 478 -27.05 38.51 9.05
CA GLN A 478 -26.47 38.79 7.72
C GLN A 478 -27.24 39.92 7.02
N SER A 479 -26.50 40.85 6.40
CA SER A 479 -27.03 42.07 5.80
C SER A 479 -27.95 41.76 4.62
N SER A 480 -29.26 41.98 4.81
CA SER A 480 -30.34 41.65 3.85
C SER A 480 -30.33 42.46 2.55
N GLU A 481 -29.31 43.29 2.35
CA GLU A 481 -29.08 44.11 1.16
C GLU A 481 -28.37 43.31 0.05
N PHE A 482 -27.40 42.46 0.43
CA PHE A 482 -26.59 41.69 -0.52
C PHE A 482 -27.14 40.28 -0.84
N PHE A 483 -28.32 39.94 -0.32
CA PHE A 483 -28.97 38.65 -0.51
C PHE A 483 -30.37 38.82 -1.12
N GLU A 484 -30.58 38.31 -2.33
CA GLU A 484 -31.90 38.30 -2.98
C GLU A 484 -32.83 37.38 -2.18
N ARG A 485 -34.04 37.88 -1.87
CA ARG A 485 -35.07 37.11 -1.16
C ARG A 485 -35.31 35.75 -1.82
N ASP A 486 -35.50 34.73 -0.99
CA ASP A 486 -35.73 33.37 -1.47
C ASP A 486 -37.00 33.29 -2.36
N PRO A 487 -36.96 32.56 -3.49
CA PRO A 487 -38.00 32.59 -4.51
C PRO A 487 -39.32 31.94 -4.02
N PRO A 488 -40.47 32.61 -4.18
CA PRO A 488 -41.75 32.07 -3.72
C PRO A 488 -42.16 30.83 -4.54
N GLY A 489 -42.53 29.76 -3.85
CA GLY A 489 -43.08 28.54 -4.46
C GLY A 489 -42.08 27.46 -4.86
N LEU A 490 -40.77 27.66 -4.73
CA LEU A 490 -39.76 26.63 -4.98
C LEU A 490 -39.33 25.92 -3.69
N THR A 491 -39.17 24.59 -3.77
CA THR A 491 -38.66 23.76 -2.69
C THR A 491 -37.13 23.82 -2.58
N PRO A 492 -36.56 24.01 -1.38
CA PRO A 492 -35.11 23.98 -1.19
C PRO A 492 -34.60 22.53 -1.20
N GLY A 493 -34.11 22.07 -2.35
CA GLY A 493 -33.48 20.74 -2.48
C GLY A 493 -32.20 20.59 -1.65
N ILE A 494 -31.51 21.71 -1.36
CA ILE A 494 -30.40 21.80 -0.40
C ILE A 494 -30.58 23.03 0.50
N SER A 495 -30.49 22.84 1.81
CA SER A 495 -30.41 23.92 2.80
C SER A 495 -29.17 23.72 3.67
N ILE A 496 -28.21 24.64 3.58
CA ILE A 496 -26.97 24.66 4.35
C ILE A 496 -27.18 25.54 5.58
N ARG A 497 -26.85 25.05 6.78
CA ARG A 497 -27.07 25.73 8.07
C ARG A 497 -25.77 25.79 8.88
N HIS A 498 -25.20 26.99 9.01
CA HIS A 498 -24.02 27.29 9.83
C HIS A 498 -22.82 26.36 9.61
N LEU A 499 -22.60 25.96 8.35
CA LEU A 499 -21.67 24.90 7.98
C LEU A 499 -20.23 25.40 8.11
N LYS A 500 -19.45 24.73 8.98
CA LYS A 500 -18.07 25.11 9.31
C LYS A 500 -17.09 23.98 9.03
N LYS A 501 -15.93 24.33 8.48
CA LYS A 501 -14.78 23.42 8.35
C LYS A 501 -13.47 24.07 8.74
N GLU A 502 -12.79 23.39 9.64
CA GLU A 502 -11.43 23.71 10.08
C GLU A 502 -10.51 22.52 9.81
N PHE A 503 -9.27 22.81 9.42
CA PHE A 503 -8.20 21.83 9.28
C PHE A 503 -7.10 22.15 10.28
N GLY A 504 -6.92 21.27 11.27
CA GLY A 504 -5.76 21.31 12.15
C GLY A 504 -4.51 20.83 11.42
N SER A 505 -3.43 21.60 11.50
CA SER A 505 -2.07 21.20 11.15
C SER A 505 -1.13 21.49 12.32
N GLY A 506 0.03 20.83 12.38
CA GLY A 506 1.04 21.05 13.43
C GLY A 506 1.71 22.45 13.43
N ARG A 507 1.17 23.40 12.67
CA ARG A 507 1.55 24.82 12.62
C ARG A 507 0.35 25.77 12.85
N GLY A 508 -0.81 25.25 13.22
CA GLY A 508 -2.05 26.01 13.46
C GLY A 508 -3.29 25.41 12.78
N THR A 509 -4.47 25.89 13.19
CA THR A 509 -5.77 25.59 12.58
C THR A 509 -6.09 26.58 11.47
N LYS A 510 -6.30 26.09 10.24
CA LYS A 510 -6.86 26.90 9.15
C LYS A 510 -8.36 26.66 9.03
N VAL A 511 -9.14 27.72 9.18
CA VAL A 511 -10.56 27.75 8.79
C VAL A 511 -10.62 27.75 7.25
N ALA A 512 -11.46 26.89 6.68
CA ALA A 512 -11.67 26.77 5.24
C ALA A 512 -13.13 27.03 4.82
N VAL A 513 -14.06 26.87 5.75
CA VAL A 513 -15.45 27.37 5.69
C VAL A 513 -15.78 27.81 7.12
N ALA A 514 -16.26 29.04 7.34
CA ALA A 514 -16.34 29.63 8.67
C ALA A 514 -17.75 29.52 9.27
N ASP A 515 -18.75 30.10 8.62
CA ASP A 515 -20.17 29.96 8.98
C ASP A 515 -21.04 30.12 7.71
N MET A 516 -21.11 29.06 6.90
CA MET A 516 -21.83 29.10 5.62
C MET A 516 -23.29 28.68 5.80
N THR A 517 -24.21 29.60 5.47
CA THR A 517 -25.65 29.36 5.37
C THR A 517 -26.12 29.75 3.97
N LEU A 518 -26.82 28.85 3.27
CA LEU A 518 -27.28 29.07 1.89
C LEU A 518 -28.36 28.05 1.50
N ASN A 519 -29.45 28.52 0.86
CA ASN A 519 -30.52 27.69 0.31
C ASN A 519 -30.41 27.61 -1.23
N MET A 520 -30.65 26.41 -1.78
CA MET A 520 -30.59 26.08 -3.21
C MET A 520 -31.83 25.29 -3.61
N TYR A 521 -32.42 25.61 -4.76
CA TYR A 521 -33.79 25.22 -5.12
C TYR A 521 -33.89 24.14 -6.19
N GLU A 522 -35.03 23.43 -6.23
CA GLU A 522 -35.40 22.61 -7.40
C GLU A 522 -35.63 23.49 -8.64
N ASP A 523 -35.43 22.91 -9.83
CA ASP A 523 -35.42 23.55 -11.15
C ASP A 523 -34.33 24.64 -11.39
N GLN A 524 -33.40 24.85 -10.44
CA GLN A 524 -32.35 25.88 -10.51
C GLN A 524 -30.92 25.32 -10.55
N ILE A 525 -30.05 26.03 -11.29
CA ILE A 525 -28.60 25.92 -11.18
C ILE A 525 -28.08 27.04 -10.23
N THR A 526 -27.47 26.67 -9.12
CA THR A 526 -26.76 27.59 -8.21
C THR A 526 -25.26 27.60 -8.49
N SER A 527 -24.74 28.75 -8.92
CA SER A 527 -23.32 28.96 -9.23
C SER A 527 -22.57 29.54 -8.01
N LEU A 528 -21.71 28.75 -7.39
CA LEU A 528 -20.81 29.17 -6.31
C LEU A 528 -19.49 29.71 -6.90
N LEU A 529 -19.40 31.05 -6.96
CA LEU A 529 -18.19 31.79 -7.29
C LEU A 529 -17.32 32.02 -6.04
N GLY A 530 -16.07 32.42 -6.26
CA GLY A 530 -15.09 32.63 -5.20
C GLY A 530 -13.67 32.55 -5.73
N HIS A 531 -12.71 33.17 -5.05
CA HIS A 531 -11.29 33.05 -5.39
C HIS A 531 -10.76 31.62 -5.16
N ASN A 532 -9.52 31.36 -5.56
CA ASN A 532 -8.84 30.12 -5.20
C ASN A 532 -8.48 30.16 -3.71
N GLY A 533 -8.87 29.12 -2.97
CA GLY A 533 -8.77 29.07 -1.51
C GLY A 533 -10.01 29.53 -0.74
N ALA A 534 -11.03 30.13 -1.38
CA ALA A 534 -12.22 30.70 -0.73
C ALA A 534 -13.10 29.71 0.06
N GLY A 535 -12.95 28.41 -0.18
CA GLY A 535 -13.72 27.33 0.47
C GLY A 535 -14.56 26.46 -0.48
N LYS A 536 -14.80 26.89 -1.74
CA LYS A 536 -15.69 26.25 -2.73
C LYS A 536 -15.68 24.70 -2.71
N THR A 537 -14.54 24.09 -3.04
CA THR A 537 -14.36 22.63 -3.12
C THR A 537 -14.43 21.96 -1.74
N THR A 538 -14.12 22.67 -0.65
CA THR A 538 -14.31 22.18 0.72
C THR A 538 -15.80 22.07 1.06
N THR A 539 -16.62 23.05 0.67
CA THR A 539 -18.09 22.99 0.78
C THR A 539 -18.64 21.80 -0.02
N MET A 540 -18.25 21.63 -1.30
CA MET A 540 -18.69 20.47 -2.09
C MET A 540 -18.22 19.13 -1.50
N SER A 541 -17.03 19.09 -0.90
CA SER A 541 -16.52 17.91 -0.18
C SER A 541 -17.34 17.57 1.07
N MET A 542 -17.96 18.57 1.73
CA MET A 542 -18.87 18.33 2.84
C MET A 542 -20.25 17.85 2.37
N LEU A 543 -20.85 18.52 1.37
CA LEU A 543 -22.17 18.15 0.84
C LEU A 543 -22.20 16.73 0.23
N THR A 544 -21.10 16.28 -0.36
CA THR A 544 -20.91 14.90 -0.86
C THR A 544 -20.53 13.89 0.23
N GLY A 545 -20.11 14.36 1.41
CA GLY A 545 -19.56 13.55 2.50
C GLY A 545 -18.18 12.95 2.20
N PHE A 546 -17.36 13.60 1.36
CA PHE A 546 -15.91 13.33 1.28
C PHE A 546 -15.21 13.71 2.59
N LEU A 547 -15.72 14.76 3.24
CA LEU A 547 -15.17 15.41 4.41
C LEU A 547 -16.28 15.66 5.43
N ALA A 548 -16.07 15.30 6.70
CA ALA A 548 -17.03 15.63 7.75
C ALA A 548 -16.94 17.13 8.11
N PRO A 549 -18.07 17.83 8.29
CA PRO A 549 -18.06 19.19 8.84
C PRO A 549 -17.49 19.21 10.25
N THR A 550 -16.89 20.34 10.64
CA THR A 550 -16.42 20.58 12.01
C THR A 550 -17.58 21.01 12.91
N SER A 551 -18.47 21.88 12.40
CA SER A 551 -19.78 22.19 12.99
C SER A 551 -20.79 22.60 11.91
N GLY A 552 -22.04 22.87 12.31
CA GLY A 552 -23.17 23.08 11.40
C GLY A 552 -23.73 21.80 10.79
N THR A 553 -24.58 21.94 9.78
CA THR A 553 -25.07 20.82 8.97
C THR A 553 -25.56 21.28 7.59
N ALA A 554 -25.95 20.32 6.75
CA ALA A 554 -26.72 20.57 5.53
C ALA A 554 -27.80 19.50 5.37
N ILE A 555 -28.96 19.93 4.88
CA ILE A 555 -30.14 19.09 4.63
C ILE A 555 -30.30 18.99 3.12
N ILE A 556 -30.37 17.76 2.59
CA ILE A 556 -30.47 17.47 1.16
C ILE A 556 -31.64 16.52 0.93
N ASN A 557 -32.66 16.95 0.17
CA ASN A 557 -33.94 16.23 0.03
C ASN A 557 -34.58 15.80 1.37
N GLY A 558 -34.46 16.64 2.41
CA GLY A 558 -34.95 16.34 3.76
C GLY A 558 -34.03 15.43 4.61
N TYR A 559 -32.87 15.02 4.11
CA TYR A 559 -31.91 14.19 4.84
C TYR A 559 -30.67 14.97 5.26
N ASP A 560 -30.28 14.86 6.53
CA ASP A 560 -29.09 15.51 7.09
C ASP A 560 -27.79 14.76 6.69
N ILE A 561 -26.77 15.49 6.23
CA ILE A 561 -25.50 14.91 5.75
C ILE A 561 -24.65 14.22 6.84
N ARG A 562 -24.96 14.42 8.12
CA ARG A 562 -24.26 13.85 9.28
C ARG A 562 -24.89 12.56 9.78
N THR A 563 -26.20 12.36 9.57
CA THR A 563 -26.93 11.15 9.99
C THR A 563 -27.31 10.24 8.82
N ASP A 564 -27.74 10.82 7.69
CA ASP A 564 -28.47 10.12 6.63
C ASP A 564 -27.77 10.20 5.26
N ILE A 565 -26.44 10.41 5.26
CA ILE A 565 -25.61 10.49 4.04
C ILE A 565 -25.81 9.30 3.08
N SER A 566 -26.12 8.11 3.60
CA SER A 566 -26.43 6.92 2.79
C SER A 566 -27.74 7.01 2.00
N LYS A 567 -28.68 7.86 2.40
CA LYS A 567 -29.91 8.18 1.67
C LYS A 567 -29.65 9.29 0.65
N VAL A 568 -29.00 10.38 1.08
CA VAL A 568 -28.54 11.50 0.22
C VAL A 568 -27.84 10.96 -1.05
N ARG A 569 -26.87 10.06 -0.85
CA ARG A 569 -26.04 9.43 -1.89
C ARG A 569 -26.79 8.57 -2.92
N GLN A 570 -28.04 8.18 -2.66
CA GLN A 570 -28.85 7.45 -3.65
C GLN A 570 -29.46 8.40 -4.69
N THR A 571 -29.68 9.67 -4.34
CA THR A 571 -30.24 10.71 -5.23
C THR A 571 -29.19 11.65 -5.83
N LEU A 572 -27.91 11.46 -5.49
CA LEU A 572 -26.80 12.36 -5.77
C LEU A 572 -26.06 12.00 -7.07
N GLY A 573 -25.94 12.98 -7.97
CA GLY A 573 -24.96 13.03 -9.05
C GLY A 573 -23.75 13.86 -8.64
N LEU A 574 -22.55 13.41 -9.00
CA LEU A 574 -21.29 14.13 -8.72
C LEU A 574 -20.38 14.12 -9.94
N CYS A 575 -19.97 15.30 -10.40
CA CYS A 575 -18.84 15.50 -11.30
C CYS A 575 -17.71 16.17 -10.49
N PRO A 576 -16.68 15.43 -10.03
CA PRO A 576 -15.56 16.00 -9.27
C PRO A 576 -14.57 16.76 -10.18
N GLN A 577 -13.72 17.62 -9.61
CA GLN A 577 -12.74 18.44 -10.35
C GLN A 577 -11.84 17.63 -11.30
N HIS A 578 -11.40 16.43 -10.88
CA HIS A 578 -10.65 15.50 -11.72
C HIS A 578 -11.52 14.36 -12.23
N ASN A 579 -11.28 13.89 -13.46
CA ASN A 579 -12.08 12.84 -14.10
C ASN A 579 -11.80 11.45 -13.49
N ILE A 580 -12.55 11.06 -12.46
CA ILE A 580 -12.47 9.73 -11.83
C ILE A 580 -13.20 8.70 -12.73
N LEU A 581 -12.46 8.08 -13.65
CA LEU A 581 -12.94 7.14 -14.66
C LEU A 581 -12.15 5.81 -14.62
N PHE A 582 -12.76 4.72 -15.07
CA PHE A 582 -12.08 3.42 -15.21
C PHE A 582 -11.40 3.35 -16.58
N ASP A 583 -10.07 3.46 -16.65
CA ASP A 583 -9.28 3.50 -17.91
C ASP A 583 -9.62 2.40 -18.94
N LEU A 584 -10.04 1.22 -18.46
CA LEU A 584 -10.33 0.02 -19.25
C LEU A 584 -11.84 -0.27 -19.44
N LEU A 585 -12.74 0.64 -19.07
CA LEU A 585 -14.16 0.57 -19.46
C LEU A 585 -14.46 1.54 -20.62
N THR A 586 -15.42 1.18 -21.46
CA THR A 586 -15.88 2.03 -22.57
C THR A 586 -16.84 3.14 -22.11
N VAL A 587 -17.08 4.15 -22.95
CA VAL A 587 -18.11 5.19 -22.72
C VAL A 587 -19.45 4.56 -22.36
N LYS A 588 -19.91 3.55 -23.12
CA LYS A 588 -21.15 2.83 -22.85
C LYS A 588 -21.15 2.14 -21.49
N GLU A 589 -20.10 1.38 -21.17
CA GLU A 589 -20.03 0.58 -19.94
C GLU A 589 -19.94 1.45 -18.68
N HIS A 590 -19.34 2.64 -18.74
CA HIS A 590 -19.39 3.60 -17.63
C HIS A 590 -20.83 4.01 -17.31
N LEU A 591 -21.61 4.37 -18.34
CA LEU A 591 -22.99 4.81 -18.17
C LEU A 591 -23.89 3.63 -17.77
N GLU A 592 -23.71 2.44 -18.35
CA GLU A 592 -24.39 1.21 -17.92
C GLU A 592 -24.05 0.80 -16.48
N PHE A 593 -22.83 1.06 -16.00
CA PHE A 593 -22.41 0.80 -14.63
C PHE A 593 -23.06 1.79 -13.65
N PHE A 594 -22.85 3.09 -13.85
CA PHE A 594 -23.31 4.11 -12.90
C PHE A 594 -24.84 4.27 -12.90
N ALA A 595 -25.53 4.09 -14.03
CA ALA A 595 -27.00 4.07 -14.04
C ALA A 595 -27.56 2.87 -13.26
N GLN A 596 -26.94 1.68 -13.36
CA GLN A 596 -27.36 0.53 -12.55
C GLN A 596 -27.01 0.67 -11.07
N LEU A 597 -25.92 1.37 -10.73
CA LEU A 597 -25.52 1.64 -9.35
C LEU A 597 -26.51 2.60 -8.67
N LYS A 598 -26.93 3.66 -9.39
CA LYS A 598 -28.03 4.57 -9.01
C LYS A 598 -29.44 3.93 -9.09
N GLY A 599 -29.54 2.66 -9.48
CA GLY A 599 -30.78 1.87 -9.40
C GLY A 599 -31.64 1.78 -10.67
N CYS A 600 -31.34 2.49 -11.76
CA CYS A 600 -32.12 2.49 -13.01
C CYS A 600 -32.49 1.06 -13.48
N GLU A 601 -33.76 0.78 -13.76
CA GLU A 601 -34.20 -0.57 -14.15
C GLU A 601 -33.53 -1.08 -15.42
N LYS A 602 -33.22 -2.40 -15.47
CA LYS A 602 -32.63 -3.04 -16.66
C LYS A 602 -33.45 -2.88 -17.94
N LYS A 603 -34.78 -2.68 -17.83
CA LYS A 603 -35.68 -2.38 -18.96
C LYS A 603 -35.34 -1.03 -19.60
N ASN A 604 -35.19 0.01 -18.79
CA ASN A 604 -35.02 1.39 -19.25
C ASN A 604 -33.54 1.75 -19.47
N LEU A 605 -32.62 1.04 -18.80
CA LEU A 605 -31.17 1.24 -18.83
C LEU A 605 -30.60 1.48 -20.23
N LYS A 606 -30.99 0.68 -21.22
CA LYS A 606 -30.46 0.82 -22.59
C LYS A 606 -30.91 2.11 -23.27
N ALA A 607 -32.15 2.54 -23.03
CA ALA A 607 -32.68 3.79 -23.59
C ALA A 607 -32.05 5.01 -22.90
N GLU A 608 -31.98 4.99 -21.57
CA GLU A 608 -31.33 6.01 -20.73
C GLU A 608 -29.85 6.22 -21.13
N VAL A 609 -29.09 5.13 -21.29
CA VAL A 609 -27.68 5.18 -21.70
C VAL A 609 -27.53 5.69 -23.13
N ASP A 610 -28.38 5.26 -24.07
CA ASP A 610 -28.24 5.63 -25.47
C ASP A 610 -28.68 7.09 -25.74
N GLU A 611 -29.70 7.60 -25.03
CA GLU A 611 -30.03 9.04 -25.01
C GLU A 611 -28.91 9.85 -24.34
N MET A 612 -28.34 9.40 -23.23
CA MET A 612 -27.22 10.11 -22.59
C MET A 612 -25.99 10.19 -23.53
N ILE A 613 -25.64 9.09 -24.21
CA ILE A 613 -24.55 9.10 -25.21
C ILE A 613 -24.86 10.07 -26.37
N ARG A 614 -26.14 10.18 -26.77
CA ARG A 614 -26.59 11.10 -27.82
C ARG A 614 -26.47 12.56 -27.37
N VAL A 615 -26.91 12.87 -26.15
CA VAL A 615 -26.83 14.20 -25.52
C VAL A 615 -25.39 14.67 -25.35
N LEU A 616 -24.48 13.79 -24.92
CA LEU A 616 -23.07 14.14 -24.72
C LEU A 616 -22.29 14.36 -26.04
N GLY A 617 -22.85 14.02 -27.19
CA GLY A 617 -22.14 14.03 -28.47
C GLY A 617 -21.05 12.95 -28.58
N LEU A 618 -21.21 11.81 -27.88
CA LEU A 618 -20.21 10.75 -27.80
C LEU A 618 -20.54 9.49 -28.61
N GLN A 619 -21.51 9.56 -29.53
CA GLN A 619 -21.99 8.44 -30.35
C GLN A 619 -20.83 7.71 -31.07
N ALA A 620 -19.96 8.45 -31.75
CA ALA A 620 -18.80 7.92 -32.47
C ALA A 620 -17.69 7.34 -31.55
N LYS A 621 -17.78 7.57 -30.23
CA LYS A 621 -16.87 7.05 -29.20
C LYS A 621 -17.57 6.10 -28.21
N ARG A 622 -18.82 5.68 -28.49
CA ARG A 622 -19.64 4.78 -27.66
C ARG A 622 -18.89 3.54 -27.15
N ASN A 623 -18.11 2.90 -28.02
CA ASN A 623 -17.33 1.70 -27.72
C ASN A 623 -15.83 1.97 -27.50
N ALA A 624 -15.40 3.24 -27.44
CA ALA A 624 -14.02 3.59 -27.12
C ALA A 624 -13.77 3.49 -25.61
N LEU A 625 -12.58 3.01 -25.22
CA LEU A 625 -12.11 3.00 -23.84
C LEU A 625 -11.94 4.44 -23.34
N SER A 626 -12.29 4.70 -22.08
CA SER A 626 -12.20 6.03 -21.47
C SER A 626 -10.78 6.61 -21.55
N SER A 627 -9.75 5.77 -21.39
CA SER A 627 -8.33 6.13 -21.54
C SER A 627 -8.01 6.84 -22.86
N THR A 628 -8.63 6.42 -23.97
CA THR A 628 -8.40 6.94 -25.34
C THR A 628 -9.21 8.20 -25.70
N LEU A 629 -10.03 8.72 -24.77
CA LEU A 629 -10.79 9.95 -24.94
C LEU A 629 -9.91 11.19 -24.67
N SER A 630 -10.19 12.30 -25.36
CA SER A 630 -9.57 13.60 -25.06
C SER A 630 -9.99 14.13 -23.68
N GLY A 631 -9.28 15.15 -23.15
CA GLY A 631 -9.60 15.77 -21.86
C GLY A 631 -11.06 16.23 -21.77
N GLY A 632 -11.53 17.00 -22.77
CA GLY A 632 -12.93 17.43 -22.86
C GLY A 632 -13.93 16.27 -23.03
N GLN A 633 -13.58 15.21 -23.76
CA GLN A 633 -14.44 14.02 -23.87
C GLN A 633 -14.55 13.24 -22.54
N LYS A 634 -13.46 13.13 -21.77
CA LYS A 634 -13.47 12.59 -20.40
C LYS A 634 -14.30 13.46 -19.45
N ARG A 635 -14.24 14.79 -19.63
CA ARG A 635 -15.04 15.76 -18.86
C ARG A 635 -16.54 15.61 -19.13
N LYS A 636 -16.94 15.56 -20.42
CA LYS A 636 -18.33 15.25 -20.83
C LYS A 636 -18.83 13.92 -20.28
N LEU A 637 -18.01 12.85 -20.33
CA LEU A 637 -18.38 11.57 -19.73
C LEU A 637 -18.62 11.68 -18.21
N SER A 638 -17.79 12.44 -17.49
CA SER A 638 -17.97 12.69 -16.05
C SER A 638 -19.25 13.46 -15.73
N VAL A 639 -19.60 14.48 -16.53
CA VAL A 639 -20.89 15.19 -16.43
C VAL A 639 -22.06 14.26 -16.73
N GLY A 640 -21.96 13.39 -17.75
CA GLY A 640 -22.97 12.39 -18.05
C GLY A 640 -23.20 11.38 -16.91
N ILE A 641 -22.12 10.93 -16.27
CA ILE A 641 -22.20 10.06 -15.08
C ILE A 641 -22.89 10.78 -13.91
N ALA A 642 -22.70 12.10 -13.77
CA ALA A 642 -23.41 12.88 -12.77
C ALA A 642 -24.93 12.98 -13.08
N LEU A 643 -25.31 13.25 -14.33
CA LEU A 643 -26.70 13.48 -14.75
C LEU A 643 -27.58 12.21 -14.90
N ILE A 644 -26.98 11.07 -15.25
CA ILE A 644 -27.71 9.84 -15.61
C ILE A 644 -28.49 9.23 -14.43
N ALA A 645 -29.56 8.50 -14.75
CA ALA A 645 -30.46 7.80 -13.85
C ALA A 645 -31.23 8.72 -12.88
N GLY A 646 -31.75 9.84 -13.40
CA GLY A 646 -32.70 10.68 -12.68
C GLY A 646 -32.17 11.31 -11.39
N SER A 647 -30.87 11.62 -11.31
CA SER A 647 -30.29 12.27 -10.12
C SER A 647 -30.93 13.63 -9.85
N LYS A 648 -31.70 13.73 -8.75
CA LYS A 648 -32.36 14.96 -8.29
C LYS A 648 -31.38 16.04 -7.89
N ILE A 649 -30.28 15.66 -7.23
CA ILE A 649 -29.26 16.58 -6.75
C ILE A 649 -28.01 16.35 -7.58
N VAL A 650 -27.45 17.39 -8.18
CA VAL A 650 -26.24 17.27 -9.02
C VAL A 650 -25.21 18.29 -8.57
N ILE A 651 -24.04 17.81 -8.12
CA ILE A 651 -22.91 18.64 -7.71
C ILE A 651 -21.83 18.57 -8.80
N LEU A 652 -21.42 19.73 -9.31
CA LEU A 652 -20.48 19.89 -10.40
C LEU A 652 -19.32 20.77 -9.93
N ASP A 653 -18.16 20.15 -9.69
CA ASP A 653 -16.97 20.85 -9.23
C ASP A 653 -16.08 21.19 -10.44
N GLU A 654 -16.10 22.45 -10.87
CA GLU A 654 -15.44 23.02 -12.07
C GLU A 654 -15.66 22.20 -13.37
N PRO A 655 -16.91 21.97 -13.83
CA PRO A 655 -17.22 21.03 -14.90
C PRO A 655 -16.63 21.37 -16.27
N THR A 656 -16.30 22.64 -16.58
CA THR A 656 -15.68 23.01 -17.87
C THR A 656 -14.20 23.41 -17.79
N SER A 657 -13.57 23.26 -16.62
CA SER A 657 -12.13 23.44 -16.47
C SER A 657 -11.34 22.50 -17.39
N GLY A 658 -10.34 23.05 -18.08
CA GLY A 658 -9.53 22.31 -19.07
C GLY A 658 -10.24 21.92 -20.38
N MET A 659 -11.43 22.48 -20.67
CA MET A 659 -12.14 22.28 -21.94
C MET A 659 -11.89 23.42 -22.94
N ASP A 660 -11.90 23.09 -24.23
CA ASP A 660 -11.91 24.08 -25.30
C ASP A 660 -13.25 24.86 -25.35
N PRO A 661 -13.30 26.07 -25.94
CA PRO A 661 -14.51 26.91 -25.93
C PRO A 661 -15.75 26.28 -26.57
N ALA A 662 -15.59 25.41 -27.57
CA ALA A 662 -16.72 24.76 -28.24
C ALA A 662 -17.29 23.63 -27.36
N ALA A 663 -16.43 22.79 -26.79
CA ALA A 663 -16.84 21.74 -25.87
C ALA A 663 -17.37 22.29 -24.53
N ARG A 664 -16.89 23.47 -24.09
CA ARG A 664 -17.45 24.25 -22.97
C ARG A 664 -18.91 24.63 -23.24
N ARG A 665 -19.19 25.35 -24.33
CA ARG A 665 -20.57 25.77 -24.71
C ARG A 665 -21.52 24.58 -24.84
N GLN A 666 -21.10 23.51 -25.51
CA GLN A 666 -21.90 22.27 -25.60
C GLN A 666 -22.15 21.63 -24.23
N THR A 667 -21.27 21.80 -23.25
CA THR A 667 -21.50 21.33 -21.88
C THR A 667 -22.52 22.22 -21.17
N TRP A 668 -22.46 23.54 -21.36
CA TRP A 668 -23.45 24.48 -20.84
C TRP A 668 -24.87 24.18 -21.35
N GLU A 669 -25.04 23.94 -22.65
CA GLU A 669 -26.30 23.51 -23.27
C GLU A 669 -26.88 22.25 -22.61
N ILE A 670 -26.02 21.26 -22.31
CA ILE A 670 -26.41 20.02 -21.63
C ILE A 670 -26.85 20.30 -20.19
N LEU A 671 -26.14 21.16 -19.45
CA LEU A 671 -26.49 21.52 -18.08
C LEU A 671 -27.83 22.28 -18.03
N GLN A 672 -28.03 23.28 -18.89
CA GLN A 672 -29.31 24.00 -18.99
C GLN A 672 -30.47 23.06 -19.37
N LYS A 673 -30.28 22.17 -20.36
CA LYS A 673 -31.30 21.18 -20.75
C LYS A 673 -31.69 20.25 -19.59
N PHE A 674 -30.75 19.92 -18.71
CA PHE A 674 -30.97 18.99 -17.60
C PHE A 674 -31.35 19.66 -16.27
N ARG A 675 -31.45 21.00 -16.20
CA ARG A 675 -31.78 21.71 -14.94
C ARG A 675 -33.16 21.36 -14.39
N SER A 676 -34.14 21.09 -15.26
CA SER A 676 -35.51 20.86 -14.79
C SER A 676 -35.66 19.53 -14.06
N GLY A 677 -36.45 19.55 -12.98
CA GLY A 677 -36.61 18.44 -12.03
C GLY A 677 -35.37 18.16 -11.18
N ARG A 678 -34.42 19.10 -11.08
CA ARG A 678 -33.17 18.94 -10.33
C ARG A 678 -32.79 20.20 -9.55
N THR A 679 -32.07 20.02 -8.43
CA THR A 679 -31.25 21.07 -7.82
C THR A 679 -29.81 20.84 -8.24
N MET A 680 -29.21 21.82 -8.90
CA MET A 680 -27.84 21.70 -9.41
C MET A 680 -26.93 22.72 -8.72
N ILE A 681 -25.77 22.29 -8.23
CA ILE A 681 -24.71 23.18 -7.76
C ILE A 681 -23.55 23.12 -8.74
N LEU A 682 -23.01 24.29 -9.05
CA LEU A 682 -21.86 24.51 -9.91
C LEU A 682 -20.80 25.28 -9.11
N THR A 683 -19.59 24.74 -8.94
CA THR A 683 -18.43 25.59 -8.60
C THR A 683 -17.75 26.02 -9.88
N THR A 684 -17.34 27.30 -9.95
CA THR A 684 -16.49 27.77 -11.03
C THR A 684 -15.62 28.95 -10.58
N HIS A 685 -14.63 29.26 -11.41
CA HIS A 685 -13.82 30.48 -11.38
C HIS A 685 -13.98 31.30 -12.67
N PHE A 686 -14.89 30.87 -13.55
CA PHE A 686 -15.26 31.54 -14.79
C PHE A 686 -16.56 32.34 -14.55
N MET A 687 -16.47 33.67 -14.58
CA MET A 687 -17.63 34.54 -14.33
C MET A 687 -18.63 34.48 -15.49
N ASP A 688 -18.18 34.36 -16.74
CA ASP A 688 -19.01 34.08 -17.93
C ASP A 688 -19.84 32.79 -17.77
N GLU A 689 -19.23 31.73 -17.24
CA GLU A 689 -19.93 30.48 -16.93
C GLU A 689 -21.03 30.68 -15.86
N ALA A 690 -20.74 31.44 -14.80
CA ALA A 690 -21.70 31.70 -13.74
C ALA A 690 -22.86 32.61 -14.20
N ASP A 691 -22.59 33.60 -15.07
CA ASP A 691 -23.58 34.51 -15.65
C ASP A 691 -24.53 33.79 -16.63
N ILE A 692 -24.02 32.83 -17.40
CA ILE A 692 -24.77 32.06 -18.41
C ILE A 692 -25.50 30.83 -17.82
N LEU A 693 -24.99 30.23 -16.75
CA LEU A 693 -25.61 29.06 -16.12
C LEU A 693 -26.36 29.34 -14.82
N GLY A 694 -26.03 30.41 -14.08
CA GLY A 694 -26.53 30.61 -12.72
C GLY A 694 -27.93 31.23 -12.66
N ASP A 695 -28.95 30.41 -12.43
CA ASP A 695 -30.28 30.88 -11.97
C ASP A 695 -30.15 31.67 -10.64
N ARG A 696 -29.21 31.26 -9.78
CA ARG A 696 -28.75 32.02 -8.62
C ARG A 696 -27.22 31.92 -8.54
N ILE A 697 -26.54 33.04 -8.33
CA ILE A 697 -25.10 33.12 -8.11
C ILE A 697 -24.87 33.39 -6.62
N ALA A 698 -23.87 32.76 -6.02
CA ALA A 698 -23.41 33.03 -4.66
C ALA A 698 -21.89 33.27 -4.68
N ILE A 699 -21.43 34.40 -4.14
CA ILE A 699 -20.00 34.74 -4.13
C ILE A 699 -19.41 34.45 -2.74
N MET A 700 -18.38 33.61 -2.71
CA MET A 700 -17.71 33.15 -1.50
C MET A 700 -16.31 33.79 -1.37
N SER A 701 -16.03 34.37 -0.21
CA SER A 701 -14.70 34.88 0.17
C SER A 701 -14.40 34.48 1.62
N ASN A 702 -13.13 34.20 1.93
CA ASN A 702 -12.65 33.87 3.28
C ASN A 702 -13.52 32.87 4.09
N GLY A 703 -14.09 31.86 3.41
CA GLY A 703 -14.88 30.81 4.03
C GLY A 703 -16.36 31.14 4.27
N VAL A 704 -16.86 32.28 3.80
CA VAL A 704 -18.25 32.77 3.99
C VAL A 704 -18.85 33.18 2.65
N VAL A 705 -20.18 33.08 2.49
CA VAL A 705 -20.89 33.68 1.36
C VAL A 705 -21.11 35.17 1.66
N LYS A 706 -20.58 36.06 0.83
CA LYS A 706 -20.70 37.52 0.99
C LYS A 706 -21.99 38.08 0.38
N CYS A 707 -22.44 37.52 -0.74
CA CYS A 707 -23.68 37.90 -1.41
C CYS A 707 -24.26 36.72 -2.21
N ALA A 708 -25.58 36.73 -2.44
CA ALA A 708 -26.24 35.72 -3.25
C ALA A 708 -27.53 36.21 -3.93
N GLY A 709 -27.71 35.92 -5.22
CA GLY A 709 -28.87 36.33 -6.01
C GLY A 709 -28.68 36.07 -7.50
N LYS A 710 -29.66 36.42 -8.33
CA LYS A 710 -29.53 36.42 -9.80
C LYS A 710 -28.43 37.36 -10.25
N SER A 711 -27.86 37.10 -11.42
CA SER A 711 -26.85 37.98 -12.03
C SER A 711 -27.27 39.45 -12.07
N MET A 712 -28.48 39.75 -12.57
CA MET A 712 -29.00 41.13 -12.62
C MET A 712 -29.22 41.79 -11.24
N PHE A 713 -29.47 40.99 -10.18
CA PHE A 713 -29.59 41.51 -8.82
C PHE A 713 -28.21 41.93 -8.29
N LEU A 714 -27.21 41.06 -8.41
CA LEU A 714 -25.84 41.35 -7.98
C LEU A 714 -25.20 42.47 -8.82
N LYS A 715 -25.37 42.45 -10.15
CA LYS A 715 -24.92 43.50 -11.06
C LYS A 715 -25.52 44.86 -10.73
N ARG A 716 -26.77 44.95 -10.26
CA ARG A 716 -27.37 46.23 -9.84
C ARG A 716 -26.86 46.75 -8.48
N ILE A 717 -26.46 45.86 -7.56
CA ILE A 717 -26.00 46.25 -6.21
C ILE A 717 -24.52 46.61 -6.19
N PHE A 718 -23.67 45.86 -6.88
CA PHE A 718 -22.22 46.12 -6.94
C PHE A 718 -21.80 46.89 -8.20
N GLY A 719 -22.57 46.80 -9.29
CA GLY A 719 -22.36 47.56 -10.52
C GLY A 719 -23.22 48.81 -10.58
N ALA A 720 -22.60 49.99 -10.61
CA ALA A 720 -23.31 51.24 -10.83
C ALA A 720 -23.62 51.48 -12.32
N GLY A 721 -24.02 50.43 -13.05
CA GLY A 721 -24.67 50.53 -14.36
C GLY A 721 -23.86 50.12 -15.59
N TYR A 722 -23.71 51.06 -16.52
CA TYR A 722 -23.07 50.86 -17.82
C TYR A 722 -21.79 51.70 -17.94
N HIS A 723 -20.73 51.07 -18.42
CA HIS A 723 -19.46 51.71 -18.75
C HIS A 723 -19.57 52.21 -20.20
N MET A 724 -19.54 53.53 -20.36
CA MET A 724 -19.54 54.22 -21.64
C MET A 724 -18.12 54.66 -21.96
N VAL A 725 -17.47 53.92 -22.86
CA VAL A 725 -16.08 54.16 -23.29
C VAL A 725 -16.09 54.96 -24.59
N MET A 726 -15.29 56.03 -24.64
CA MET A 726 -15.15 56.91 -25.79
C MET A 726 -13.69 56.98 -26.24
N VAL A 727 -13.45 56.77 -27.54
CA VAL A 727 -12.11 56.91 -28.13
C VAL A 727 -11.85 58.37 -28.47
N LYS A 728 -10.79 58.94 -27.91
CA LYS A 728 -10.41 60.35 -28.06
C LYS A 728 -9.67 60.59 -29.37
N ASN A 729 -10.02 61.68 -30.05
CA ASN A 729 -9.18 62.32 -31.06
C ASN A 729 -8.24 63.35 -30.40
N LYS A 730 -7.21 63.82 -31.11
CA LYS A 730 -6.20 64.79 -30.64
C LYS A 730 -6.75 66.16 -30.21
N THR A 731 -8.02 66.44 -30.52
CA THR A 731 -8.75 67.68 -30.19
C THR A 731 -9.81 67.48 -29.09
N CYS A 732 -9.90 66.30 -28.48
CA CYS A 732 -10.90 66.00 -27.45
C CYS A 732 -10.73 66.88 -26.20
N ASN A 733 -11.83 67.44 -25.69
CA ASN A 733 -11.86 68.16 -24.43
C ASN A 733 -12.79 67.43 -23.44
N VAL A 734 -12.20 66.80 -22.43
CA VAL A 734 -12.92 65.90 -21.51
C VAL A 734 -13.88 66.66 -20.59
N ASP A 735 -13.63 67.94 -20.27
CA ASP A 735 -14.58 68.75 -19.49
C ASP A 735 -15.89 68.97 -20.24
N ARG A 736 -15.83 69.29 -21.55
CA ARG A 736 -17.00 69.43 -22.42
C ARG A 736 -17.77 68.11 -22.56
N VAL A 737 -17.07 67.00 -22.75
CA VAL A 737 -17.70 65.67 -22.80
C VAL A 737 -18.39 65.36 -21.45
N THR A 738 -17.69 65.59 -20.33
CA THR A 738 -18.23 65.38 -18.98
C THR A 738 -19.46 66.25 -18.71
N ALA A 739 -19.47 67.49 -19.20
CA ALA A 739 -20.63 68.39 -19.09
C ALA A 739 -21.84 67.86 -19.87
N VAL A 740 -21.66 67.38 -21.11
CA VAL A 740 -22.74 66.75 -21.90
C VAL A 740 -23.27 65.49 -21.20
N VAL A 741 -22.39 64.61 -20.72
CA VAL A 741 -22.78 63.39 -20.02
C VAL A 741 -23.57 63.70 -18.73
N LYS A 742 -23.08 64.65 -17.92
CA LYS A 742 -23.74 65.04 -16.66
C LYS A 742 -25.03 65.84 -16.85
N ASN A 743 -25.22 66.52 -17.99
CA ASN A 743 -26.47 67.20 -18.31
C ASN A 743 -27.65 66.21 -18.41
N TYR A 744 -27.43 65.04 -19.03
CA TYR A 744 -28.45 63.99 -19.11
C TYR A 744 -28.46 63.10 -17.85
N VAL A 745 -27.29 62.66 -17.38
CA VAL A 745 -27.13 61.76 -16.22
C VAL A 745 -26.26 62.41 -15.15
N PRO A 746 -26.81 63.24 -14.24
CA PRO A 746 -26.01 64.00 -13.26
C PRO A 746 -25.19 63.14 -12.30
N THR A 747 -25.61 61.89 -12.07
CA THR A 747 -24.94 60.90 -11.22
C THR A 747 -23.86 60.10 -11.96
N ALA A 748 -23.55 60.44 -13.22
CA ALA A 748 -22.48 59.78 -13.97
C ALA A 748 -21.10 60.11 -13.38
N THR A 749 -20.33 59.07 -13.06
CA THR A 749 -18.96 59.18 -12.54
C THR A 749 -17.96 58.93 -13.65
N LEU A 750 -16.98 59.83 -13.79
CA LEU A 750 -15.78 59.57 -14.60
C LEU A 750 -15.00 58.45 -13.89
N GLU A 751 -14.83 57.32 -14.58
CA GLU A 751 -14.20 56.12 -14.04
C GLU A 751 -12.69 56.10 -14.32
N SER A 752 -12.32 56.36 -15.57
CA SER A 752 -10.92 56.42 -15.98
C SER A 752 -10.73 57.42 -17.11
N GLU A 753 -9.61 58.14 -17.04
CA GLU A 753 -9.10 58.97 -18.12
C GLU A 753 -7.73 58.43 -18.57
N ILE A 754 -7.64 58.06 -19.85
CA ILE A 754 -6.42 57.57 -20.49
C ILE A 754 -6.10 58.50 -21.68
N SER A 755 -4.86 58.52 -22.16
CA SER A 755 -4.44 59.39 -23.28
C SER A 755 -5.21 59.14 -24.58
N ALA A 756 -5.75 57.94 -24.78
CA ALA A 756 -6.49 57.54 -25.98
C ALA A 756 -8.00 57.39 -25.76
N GLU A 757 -8.47 57.22 -24.52
CA GLU A 757 -9.84 56.82 -24.20
C GLU A 757 -10.34 57.47 -22.91
N VAL A 758 -11.66 57.53 -22.73
CA VAL A 758 -12.31 57.99 -21.49
C VAL A 758 -13.47 57.05 -21.16
N SER A 759 -13.65 56.68 -19.89
CA SER A 759 -14.77 55.85 -19.42
C SER A 759 -15.66 56.60 -18.42
N TYR A 760 -16.97 56.58 -18.65
CA TYR A 760 -17.98 57.03 -17.69
C TYR A 760 -18.85 55.87 -17.24
N LEU A 761 -19.12 55.79 -15.93
CA LEU A 761 -20.05 54.84 -15.35
C LEU A 761 -21.43 55.52 -15.18
N LEU A 762 -22.44 54.97 -15.86
CA LEU A 762 -23.81 55.48 -15.97
C LEU A 762 -24.78 54.63 -15.12
N PRO A 763 -25.37 55.14 -14.02
CA PRO A 763 -26.23 54.35 -13.11
C PRO A 763 -27.57 53.88 -13.67
N PHE A 764 -27.85 52.56 -13.53
CA PHE A 764 -29.04 51.86 -14.06
C PHE A 764 -30.38 52.59 -13.86
N ASP A 765 -30.55 53.29 -12.74
CA ASP A 765 -31.79 53.98 -12.37
C ASP A 765 -32.16 55.15 -13.31
N GLN A 766 -31.22 55.61 -14.14
CA GLN A 766 -31.44 56.65 -15.17
C GLN A 766 -31.35 56.11 -16.60
N SER A 767 -31.44 54.78 -16.79
CA SER A 767 -31.38 54.11 -18.10
C SER A 767 -32.40 54.62 -19.13
N ASN A 768 -33.53 55.15 -18.69
CA ASN A 768 -34.53 55.79 -19.54
C ASN A 768 -34.06 57.08 -20.23
N LYS A 769 -32.92 57.65 -19.84
CA LYS A 769 -32.32 58.85 -20.47
C LYS A 769 -31.21 58.53 -21.46
N TYR A 770 -30.78 57.27 -21.54
CA TYR A 770 -29.57 56.90 -22.29
C TYR A 770 -29.73 57.09 -23.80
N GLU A 771 -30.92 56.82 -24.34
CA GLU A 771 -31.19 57.03 -25.77
C GLU A 771 -30.92 58.47 -26.22
N ALA A 772 -31.44 59.46 -25.46
CA ALA A 772 -31.20 60.88 -25.74
C ALA A 772 -29.72 61.27 -25.55
N LEU A 773 -29.05 60.76 -24.51
CA LEU A 773 -27.62 60.97 -24.28
C LEU A 773 -26.77 60.42 -25.44
N PHE A 774 -27.08 59.22 -25.94
CA PHE A 774 -26.34 58.59 -27.03
C PHE A 774 -26.57 59.29 -28.36
N GLN A 775 -27.81 59.73 -28.65
CA GLN A 775 -28.13 60.54 -29.84
C GLN A 775 -27.41 61.91 -29.81
N GLU A 776 -27.36 62.57 -28.65
CA GLU A 776 -26.59 63.82 -28.47
C GLU A 776 -25.10 63.59 -28.77
N ILE A 777 -24.48 62.58 -28.14
CA ILE A 777 -23.06 62.22 -28.34
C ILE A 777 -22.77 61.90 -29.80
N GLU A 778 -23.63 61.10 -30.44
CA GLU A 778 -23.48 60.71 -31.85
C GLU A 778 -23.57 61.92 -32.79
N SER A 779 -24.52 62.83 -32.56
CA SER A 779 -24.63 64.08 -33.33
C SER A 779 -23.44 65.03 -33.15
N LYS A 780 -22.75 64.97 -32.00
CA LYS A 780 -21.69 65.91 -31.62
C LYS A 780 -20.28 65.31 -31.56
N MET A 781 -20.07 64.07 -32.02
CA MET A 781 -18.74 63.42 -31.97
C MET A 781 -17.61 64.31 -32.52
N VAL A 782 -17.85 64.97 -33.66
CA VAL A 782 -16.85 65.82 -34.33
C VAL A 782 -16.52 67.08 -33.51
N GLU A 783 -17.52 67.71 -32.88
CA GLU A 783 -17.34 68.90 -32.02
C GLU A 783 -16.67 68.56 -30.68
N LEU A 784 -16.96 67.37 -30.15
CA LEU A 784 -16.40 66.85 -28.89
C LEU A 784 -15.01 66.22 -29.06
N GLY A 785 -14.57 66.00 -30.31
CA GLY A 785 -13.31 65.33 -30.62
C GLY A 785 -13.32 63.84 -30.28
N ILE A 786 -14.45 63.16 -30.42
CA ILE A 786 -14.62 61.72 -30.21
C ILE A 786 -14.53 61.01 -31.57
N THR A 787 -13.82 59.88 -31.62
CA THR A 787 -13.69 59.04 -32.84
C THR A 787 -14.75 57.95 -32.89
N SER A 788 -15.11 57.38 -31.73
CA SER A 788 -16.19 56.43 -31.56
C SER A 788 -16.56 56.34 -30.07
N PHE A 789 -17.72 55.78 -29.77
CA PHE A 789 -18.10 55.38 -28.41
C PHE A 789 -18.70 53.97 -28.42
N GLY A 790 -18.65 53.30 -27.28
CA GLY A 790 -19.29 52.02 -27.04
C GLY A 790 -19.80 51.95 -25.60
N THR A 791 -20.76 51.05 -25.36
CA THR A 791 -21.29 50.81 -24.01
C THR A 791 -21.26 49.33 -23.66
N SER A 792 -20.80 49.03 -22.45
CA SER A 792 -20.82 47.70 -21.86
C SER A 792 -21.51 47.75 -20.49
N ALA A 793 -22.45 46.84 -20.24
CA ALA A 793 -23.03 46.68 -18.90
C ALA A 793 -21.99 46.09 -17.94
N THR A 794 -22.07 46.43 -16.64
CA THR A 794 -21.20 45.82 -15.62
C THR A 794 -21.18 44.29 -15.73
N THR A 795 -19.96 43.76 -15.82
CA THR A 795 -19.66 42.34 -15.91
C THR A 795 -19.76 41.64 -14.56
N MET A 796 -19.84 40.30 -14.55
CA MET A 796 -19.83 39.54 -13.28
C MET A 796 -18.42 39.51 -12.66
N GLU A 797 -17.40 39.76 -13.49
CA GLU A 797 -16.01 40.01 -13.17
C GLU A 797 -15.83 41.24 -12.27
N GLU A 798 -16.41 42.40 -12.62
CA GLU A 798 -16.38 43.61 -11.79
C GLU A 798 -17.14 43.44 -10.45
N VAL A 799 -18.30 42.79 -10.49
CA VAL A 799 -19.08 42.45 -9.28
C VAL A 799 -18.23 41.62 -8.33
N PHE A 800 -17.49 40.64 -8.87
CA PHE A 800 -16.57 39.82 -8.09
C PHE A 800 -15.38 40.62 -7.52
N LEU A 801 -14.79 41.52 -8.31
CA LEU A 801 -13.67 42.37 -7.85
C LEU A 801 -14.09 43.26 -6.66
N LYS A 802 -15.23 43.95 -6.75
CA LYS A 802 -15.74 44.81 -5.66
C LYS A 802 -16.10 44.05 -4.39
N VAL A 803 -16.56 42.80 -4.52
CA VAL A 803 -16.78 41.88 -3.38
C VAL A 803 -15.46 41.38 -2.78
N GLY A 804 -14.37 41.38 -3.54
CA GLY A 804 -13.00 41.15 -3.07
C GLY A 804 -12.43 42.36 -2.31
N GLU A 805 -12.46 43.54 -2.92
CA GLU A 805 -11.96 44.80 -2.34
C GLU A 805 -12.58 45.05 -0.95
N GLY A 806 -13.91 44.97 -0.84
CA GLY A 806 -14.60 45.13 0.44
C GLY A 806 -14.38 44.00 1.47
N ALA A 807 -13.76 42.88 1.08
CA ALA A 807 -13.35 41.82 2.00
C ALA A 807 -11.90 42.01 2.49
N ASP A 808 -11.01 42.51 1.64
CA ASP A 808 -9.64 42.88 2.01
C ASP A 808 -9.63 44.07 2.99
N ASP A 809 -10.55 45.03 2.83
CA ASP A 809 -10.75 46.15 3.77
C ASP A 809 -11.20 45.68 5.17
N GLU A 810 -12.06 44.65 5.26
CA GLU A 810 -12.47 44.05 6.53
C GLU A 810 -11.28 43.35 7.24
N GLU A 811 -10.40 42.68 6.48
CA GLU A 811 -9.28 41.91 7.04
C GLU A 811 -8.13 42.82 7.52
N ASN A 812 -8.07 44.09 7.07
CA ASN A 812 -7.07 45.08 7.49
C ASN A 812 -7.46 45.97 8.70
N GLY A 813 -8.67 45.82 9.25
CA GLY A 813 -8.98 46.24 10.63
C GLY A 813 -9.16 47.74 10.90
N VAL A 814 -9.71 48.52 9.97
CA VAL A 814 -10.10 49.92 10.23
C VAL A 814 -11.37 49.98 11.10
N LEU A 815 -11.30 50.69 12.23
CA LEU A 815 -12.35 50.73 13.24
C LEU A 815 -13.61 51.53 12.83
N GLY A 816 -14.70 50.80 12.56
CA GLY A 816 -16.03 51.11 13.09
C GLY A 816 -16.81 52.29 12.50
N GLY A 817 -17.59 52.01 11.45
CA GLY A 817 -18.71 52.84 11.02
C GLY A 817 -19.65 52.07 10.08
N PRO A 818 -20.99 52.26 10.14
CA PRO A 818 -21.89 51.63 9.17
C PRO A 818 -21.69 52.24 7.77
N LEU A 819 -21.93 51.45 6.71
CA LEU A 819 -21.88 51.91 5.32
C LEU A 819 -23.05 52.87 5.01
N SER A 820 -22.96 54.10 5.51
CA SER A 820 -23.94 55.16 5.26
C SER A 820 -23.32 56.56 5.48
N LYS A 821 -22.47 56.98 4.54
CA LYS A 821 -22.21 58.38 4.09
C LYS A 821 -20.91 58.50 3.29
N LYS A 822 -21.01 58.44 1.96
CA LYS A 822 -19.97 59.00 1.06
C LYS A 822 -20.52 59.34 -0.33
N LEU A 823 -21.65 60.05 -0.40
CA LEU A 823 -22.25 60.50 -1.67
C LEU A 823 -23.07 61.80 -1.52
N THR A 824 -22.48 62.83 -0.91
CA THR A 824 -22.94 64.22 -0.96
C THR A 824 -21.73 65.15 -0.97
N PHE A 825 -21.57 65.95 -2.03
CA PHE A 825 -20.56 67.01 -2.14
C PHE A 825 -21.28 68.35 -2.33
N ASP A 826 -21.48 69.07 -1.22
CA ASP A 826 -21.92 70.46 -1.23
C ASP A 826 -20.70 71.40 -1.07
N ASN A 827 -20.77 72.58 -1.67
CA ASN A 827 -19.65 73.49 -1.88
C ASN A 827 -20.16 74.90 -2.23
N PRO A 828 -19.44 75.99 -1.94
CA PRO A 828 -18.66 76.35 -0.75
C PRO A 828 -19.36 77.49 0.05
N ASN A 829 -18.71 78.04 1.08
CA ASN A 829 -18.81 79.48 1.37
C ASN A 829 -17.56 80.02 2.10
N PHE A 830 -17.44 81.36 2.17
CA PHE A 830 -16.18 82.09 2.38
C PHE A 830 -16.19 82.96 3.66
N GLU A 831 -15.11 83.75 3.85
CA GLU A 831 -14.81 84.74 4.93
C GLU A 831 -13.94 84.18 6.08
N THR A 832 -12.65 84.55 6.27
CA THR A 832 -11.97 85.86 6.51
C THR A 832 -12.14 86.35 7.97
N ASN A 833 -11.14 86.91 8.69
CA ASN A 833 -9.69 87.06 8.44
C ASN A 833 -8.92 87.26 9.78
N GLU A 834 -7.57 87.27 9.73
CA GLU A 834 -6.62 88.13 10.51
C GLU A 834 -5.32 87.42 11.00
N ARG A 835 -4.21 87.70 10.30
CA ARG A 835 -2.82 87.95 10.77
C ARG A 835 -2.11 86.97 11.76
N GLY A 836 -0.94 86.43 11.38
CA GLY A 836 0.02 85.83 12.33
C GLY A 836 1.12 84.93 11.74
N THR A 837 2.01 85.45 10.89
CA THR A 837 3.06 84.66 10.18
C THR A 837 4.08 83.93 11.06
N SER A 838 4.40 82.68 10.72
CA SER A 838 5.76 82.12 10.81
C SER A 838 6.01 81.11 9.66
N VAL A 839 7.28 80.91 9.27
CA VAL A 839 7.72 80.23 8.02
C VAL A 839 9.08 79.55 8.25
N ILE A 840 9.44 78.51 7.46
CA ILE A 840 10.77 77.88 7.17
C ILE A 840 10.68 76.33 7.32
N LYS A 841 11.25 75.46 6.44
CA LYS A 841 11.78 75.55 5.05
C LYS A 841 11.83 74.13 4.42
N VAL A 842 12.10 74.05 3.11
CA VAL A 842 12.39 72.80 2.36
C VAL A 842 13.80 72.86 1.74
N ALA A 843 14.46 71.71 1.61
CA ALA A 843 15.53 71.41 0.63
C ALA A 843 15.50 69.88 0.33
N LEU A 844 15.65 69.31 -0.88
CA LEU A 844 16.43 69.61 -2.11
C LEU A 844 17.94 69.33 -1.97
N GLU A 845 18.66 68.64 -2.89
CA GLU A 845 18.27 67.79 -4.06
C GLU A 845 19.53 67.06 -4.64
N ASN A 846 19.35 66.22 -5.67
CA ASN A 846 20.30 65.85 -6.76
C ASN A 846 21.43 64.81 -6.53
N GLY A 847 21.81 64.09 -7.62
CA GLY A 847 23.02 63.24 -7.61
C GLY A 847 23.61 62.70 -8.93
N LYS A 848 22.95 61.76 -9.63
CA LYS A 848 23.39 61.06 -10.88
C LYS A 848 24.60 60.08 -10.82
N THR A 849 24.56 59.15 -11.79
CA THR A 849 25.65 58.37 -12.44
C THR A 849 26.32 57.14 -11.77
N SER A 850 26.55 56.13 -12.63
CA SER A 850 27.21 54.82 -12.46
C SER A 850 28.65 54.84 -13.05
N PRO A 851 29.52 53.78 -13.03
CA PRO A 851 29.24 52.36 -12.73
C PRO A 851 30.33 51.51 -11.98
N SER A 852 29.99 50.22 -11.76
CA SER A 852 30.87 49.02 -11.81
C SER A 852 31.55 48.43 -10.54
N SER A 853 31.83 47.12 -10.64
CA SER A 853 32.85 46.29 -9.94
C SER A 853 32.51 45.45 -8.67
N ARG A 854 32.45 44.13 -8.91
CA ARG A 854 33.01 42.96 -8.17
C ARG A 854 33.32 42.95 -6.65
N LYS A 855 32.94 41.80 -6.05
CA LYS A 855 33.61 40.98 -5.00
C LYS A 855 33.60 41.48 -3.54
N GLY A 856 33.43 40.53 -2.60
CA GLY A 856 34.05 40.62 -1.26
C GLY A 856 33.25 40.02 -0.09
N SER A 857 33.33 38.70 0.12
CA SER A 857 32.91 38.06 1.39
C SER A 857 34.13 37.70 2.25
N PRO A 858 34.13 38.00 3.56
CA PRO A 858 34.98 37.33 4.54
C PRO A 858 34.17 36.59 5.62
N THR A 859 34.88 35.86 6.50
CA THR A 859 34.32 34.81 7.37
C THR A 859 34.68 34.96 8.86
N SER A 860 33.77 34.48 9.71
CA SER A 860 33.96 33.85 11.04
C SER A 860 35.02 34.34 12.07
N LYS A 861 34.56 34.61 13.30
CA LYS A 861 35.11 34.21 14.63
C LYS A 861 34.08 34.62 15.73
N VAL A 862 33.63 33.79 16.67
CA VAL A 862 34.27 33.15 17.86
C VAL A 862 34.43 34.10 19.07
N SER A 863 33.42 34.06 19.97
CA SER A 863 33.46 34.05 21.47
C SER A 863 34.19 35.18 22.27
N PRO A 864 34.08 35.29 23.64
CA PRO A 864 33.19 34.67 24.65
C PRO A 864 32.55 35.67 25.68
N LEU A 865 32.04 35.14 26.83
CA LEU A 865 31.89 35.73 28.20
C LEU A 865 30.57 36.39 28.69
N ASN A 866 30.05 35.81 29.80
CA ASN A 866 29.35 36.35 31.00
C ASN A 866 28.14 37.33 30.89
N GLY A 867 27.15 37.31 31.79
CA GLY A 867 26.90 36.46 32.97
C GLY A 867 25.73 36.94 33.85
N HIS A 868 25.44 36.24 34.95
CA HIS A 868 24.38 36.47 35.98
C HIS A 868 22.89 36.26 35.57
N VAL A 869 21.92 36.03 36.48
CA VAL A 869 21.80 35.11 37.68
C VAL A 869 20.40 35.28 38.31
N THR A 870 19.83 34.20 38.89
CA THR A 870 18.76 34.05 39.94
C THR A 870 17.60 33.11 39.56
N ASN A 871 16.93 32.40 40.49
CA ASN A 871 17.43 31.62 41.65
C ASN A 871 16.38 30.62 42.20
N GLY A 872 16.81 29.49 42.79
CA GLY A 872 16.01 28.61 43.67
C GLY A 872 15.08 27.55 43.00
N VAL A 873 14.67 26.44 43.65
CA VAL A 873 14.95 25.90 45.01
C VAL A 873 15.00 24.34 44.98
N ALA A 874 15.71 23.74 45.96
CA ALA A 874 16.03 22.32 46.27
C ALA A 874 14.95 21.21 46.09
N GLY A 875 15.31 19.91 46.12
CA GLY A 875 16.65 19.27 46.12
C GLY A 875 16.76 17.92 46.86
N MET A 876 17.94 17.27 46.75
CA MET A 876 18.51 16.15 47.56
C MET A 876 17.79 14.77 47.47
N GLU A 877 18.44 13.61 47.75
CA GLU A 877 19.75 13.34 48.36
C GLU A 877 20.53 12.16 47.70
N ASN A 878 21.76 11.86 48.17
CA ASN A 878 22.74 10.93 47.55
C ASN A 878 22.92 9.61 48.31
N GLY A 879 23.57 8.63 47.67
CA GLY A 879 24.23 7.49 48.33
C GLY A 879 25.28 6.84 47.43
N LEU A 880 26.56 6.90 47.81
CA LEU A 880 27.65 6.14 47.19
C LEU A 880 28.02 4.94 48.09
N ASP A 881 28.62 3.92 47.49
CA ASP A 881 29.78 3.26 48.09
C ASP A 881 30.68 2.63 47.02
N THR A 882 31.99 2.61 47.26
CA THR A 882 33.00 2.12 46.29
C THR A 882 34.19 1.46 46.98
N VAL A 883 34.40 0.16 46.76
CA VAL A 883 35.65 -0.56 47.10
C VAL A 883 36.15 -1.33 45.87
N ALA A 884 37.45 -1.64 45.82
CA ALA A 884 38.22 -1.81 44.58
C ALA A 884 39.36 -2.86 44.73
N TRP A 885 40.00 -3.18 43.60
CA TRP A 885 41.16 -4.07 43.41
C TRP A 885 40.84 -5.58 43.61
N GLY A 886 41.37 -6.56 42.86
CA GLY A 886 42.35 -6.67 41.74
C GLY A 886 42.47 -8.17 41.33
N ASP A 887 43.40 -8.74 40.54
CA ASP A 887 44.35 -8.39 39.45
C ASP A 887 45.05 -9.74 39.04
N ASP A 888 45.60 -10.07 37.85
CA ASP A 888 45.57 -9.58 36.45
C ASP A 888 45.97 -10.76 35.50
N SER A 889 47.21 -10.78 34.98
CA SER A 889 47.94 -11.82 34.22
C SER A 889 47.32 -12.42 32.93
N THR A 890 47.32 -11.57 31.91
CA THR A 890 47.43 -11.84 30.45
C THR A 890 48.20 -13.10 29.93
N VAL A 891 47.85 -13.57 28.70
CA VAL A 891 48.73 -13.82 27.49
C VAL A 891 48.26 -14.97 26.56
N ARG A 892 47.92 -14.58 25.31
CA ARG A 892 48.04 -15.21 23.95
C ARG A 892 48.44 -16.70 23.77
N TYR A 893 47.85 -17.36 22.73
CA TYR A 893 48.59 -17.64 21.46
C TYR A 893 47.74 -18.17 20.26
N ILE A 894 48.26 -17.88 19.05
CA ILE A 894 48.05 -18.43 17.68
C ILE A 894 46.65 -18.89 17.23
N ASN A 895 46.20 -18.36 16.08
CA ASN A 895 45.23 -19.03 15.21
C ASN A 895 45.66 -18.86 13.73
N ASN A 896 45.82 -19.96 12.98
CA ASN A 896 46.38 -19.98 11.62
C ASN A 896 45.32 -20.35 10.56
N ARG A 897 45.03 -19.45 9.60
CA ARG A 897 44.43 -19.78 8.30
C ARG A 897 44.92 -18.84 7.18
N PRO A 898 44.98 -19.30 5.91
CA PRO A 898 45.60 -18.56 4.79
C PRO A 898 44.67 -17.48 4.15
N PRO A 899 45.23 -16.55 3.35
CA PRO A 899 44.49 -15.40 2.80
C PRO A 899 43.73 -15.67 1.49
N LEU A 900 42.79 -14.77 1.19
CA LEU A 900 42.16 -14.58 -0.13
C LEU A 900 42.66 -13.25 -0.74
N PRO A 901 42.67 -13.10 -2.09
CA PRO A 901 43.24 -11.93 -2.75
C PRO A 901 42.33 -10.67 -2.68
N PRO A 902 42.92 -9.46 -2.78
CA PRO A 902 42.19 -8.20 -2.61
C PRO A 902 41.42 -7.74 -3.85
N ILE A 903 40.32 -7.01 -3.63
CA ILE A 903 39.62 -6.23 -4.64
C ILE A 903 40.16 -4.80 -4.61
N ALA A 904 40.55 -4.26 -5.76
CA ALA A 904 41.08 -2.90 -5.86
C ALA A 904 39.98 -1.87 -6.16
N THR A 905 39.85 -0.87 -5.29
CA THR A 905 39.10 0.37 -5.51
C THR A 905 40.08 1.53 -5.65
N GLN A 906 39.91 2.41 -6.65
CA GLN A 906 40.65 3.66 -6.75
C GLN A 906 39.79 4.78 -7.37
N ASP A 907 39.93 5.99 -6.81
CA ASP A 907 39.11 7.15 -7.09
C ASP A 907 39.71 8.12 -8.13
N PHE A 908 38.88 9.07 -8.57
CA PHE A 908 39.27 10.24 -9.38
C PHE A 908 40.18 11.22 -8.62
N ASN A 909 41.23 11.77 -9.24
CA ASN A 909 41.16 13.12 -9.86
C ASN A 909 42.46 13.73 -10.44
N ALA A 910 42.26 14.65 -11.40
CA ALA A 910 43.02 15.88 -11.71
C ALA A 910 44.45 15.87 -12.34
N GLY A 911 44.69 16.90 -13.17
CA GLY A 911 45.96 17.22 -13.88
C GLY A 911 45.74 17.40 -15.39
N VAL A 912 45.44 18.56 -16.01
CA VAL A 912 45.97 19.96 -16.00
C VAL A 912 47.04 20.22 -17.08
N SER A 913 46.79 21.23 -17.94
CA SER A 913 47.71 21.90 -18.92
C SER A 913 48.09 21.10 -20.21
N SER A 914 48.38 21.71 -21.38
CA SER A 914 48.08 23.07 -21.93
C SER A 914 48.32 23.18 -23.46
N HIS A 915 47.91 24.33 -24.05
CA HIS A 915 48.31 24.91 -25.36
C HIS A 915 47.74 24.28 -26.67
N LYS A 916 47.05 25.09 -27.51
CA LYS A 916 47.48 25.91 -28.69
C LYS A 916 47.88 25.07 -29.93
N GLY A 917 47.40 25.32 -31.15
CA GLY A 917 46.36 26.26 -31.64
C GLY A 917 46.53 26.62 -33.14
N ALA A 918 45.47 27.14 -33.80
CA ALA A 918 45.42 27.73 -35.16
C ALA A 918 45.67 26.76 -36.36
N SER A 919 44.72 26.61 -37.31
CA SER A 919 44.56 27.33 -38.61
C SER A 919 45.37 26.70 -39.78
N LEU A 920 44.97 26.67 -41.06
CA LEU A 920 44.00 27.46 -41.85
C LEU A 920 43.42 26.66 -43.07
N SER A 921 42.19 27.00 -43.49
CA SER A 921 41.54 26.96 -44.84
C SER A 921 41.91 25.95 -45.97
N GLY A 922 40.87 25.41 -46.67
CA GLY A 922 41.02 24.71 -47.96
C GLY A 922 39.73 24.21 -48.65
N ASP A 923 38.85 25.14 -49.07
CA ASP A 923 37.76 24.97 -50.09
C ASP A 923 36.56 23.98 -49.92
N LYS A 924 35.62 24.08 -50.86
CA LYS A 924 34.19 23.62 -50.91
C LYS A 924 33.99 22.46 -51.94
N PRO A 925 32.79 21.82 -52.13
CA PRO A 925 31.44 22.21 -51.69
C PRO A 925 30.48 21.10 -51.14
N ASP A 926 29.37 21.61 -50.56
CA ASP A 926 27.98 21.13 -50.45
C ASP A 926 27.56 19.64 -50.36
N VAL A 927 26.90 19.36 -49.22
CA VAL A 927 25.54 18.76 -49.10
C VAL A 927 25.19 17.54 -49.98
N LYS A 928 25.44 16.32 -49.46
CA LYS A 928 24.48 15.19 -49.37
C LYS A 928 25.12 13.90 -48.82
N MET A 929 25.13 13.68 -47.50
CA MET A 929 24.99 12.34 -46.88
C MET A 929 24.92 12.37 -45.34
N GLN A 930 23.77 12.76 -44.76
CA GLN A 930 23.46 12.48 -43.34
C GLN A 930 22.37 11.40 -43.16
N ASN A 931 21.85 10.83 -44.26
CA ASN A 931 20.86 9.74 -44.26
C ASN A 931 21.45 8.34 -44.57
N LYS A 932 22.77 8.16 -44.60
CA LYS A 932 23.42 6.87 -44.95
C LYS A 932 24.24 6.22 -43.83
N ARG A 933 23.88 6.48 -42.57
CA ARG A 933 24.47 5.79 -41.39
C ARG A 933 23.47 5.05 -40.50
N ILE A 934 22.19 5.01 -40.89
CA ILE A 934 21.13 4.19 -40.26
C ILE A 934 20.87 2.91 -41.09
N GLU A 935 21.06 2.99 -42.42
CA GLU A 935 20.72 1.92 -43.36
C GLU A 935 21.65 0.69 -43.29
N TYR A 936 22.87 0.83 -42.73
CA TYR A 936 23.85 -0.27 -42.61
C TYR A 936 23.71 -1.13 -41.33
N LEU A 937 22.81 -0.77 -40.41
CA LEU A 937 22.50 -1.56 -39.19
C LEU A 937 21.17 -2.33 -39.31
N SER A 938 20.48 -2.23 -40.45
CA SER A 938 19.15 -2.83 -40.67
C SER A 938 19.19 -4.15 -41.46
N ARG A 939 20.36 -4.58 -41.97
CA ARG A 939 20.47 -5.61 -43.02
C ARG A 939 21.14 -6.94 -42.65
N GLU A 940 21.54 -7.13 -41.39
CA GLU A 940 22.03 -8.43 -40.87
C GLU A 940 21.05 -9.18 -39.95
N TYR A 941 19.87 -8.60 -39.68
CA TYR A 941 18.90 -9.13 -38.71
C TYR A 941 17.64 -9.78 -39.33
N SER A 942 17.74 -10.33 -40.54
CA SER A 942 16.55 -10.82 -41.28
C SER A 942 16.71 -12.13 -42.07
N ALA A 943 17.46 -13.12 -41.57
CA ALA A 943 17.43 -14.50 -42.08
C ALA A 943 17.95 -15.58 -41.09
N LEU A 944 17.09 -16.07 -40.17
CA LEU A 944 17.12 -17.42 -39.57
C LEU A 944 15.99 -17.58 -38.51
N PRO A 945 15.33 -18.75 -38.33
CA PRO A 945 14.22 -18.91 -37.39
C PRO A 945 14.64 -18.90 -35.91
N LEU A 946 13.85 -18.22 -35.07
CA LEU A 946 14.14 -18.01 -33.65
C LEU A 946 14.13 -19.32 -32.82
N GLU A 947 13.30 -20.29 -33.22
CA GLU A 947 13.12 -21.58 -32.54
C GLU A 947 14.43 -22.38 -32.45
N ALA A 948 15.26 -22.32 -33.50
CA ALA A 948 16.56 -23.00 -33.54
C ALA A 948 17.57 -22.43 -32.52
N GLN A 949 17.44 -21.16 -32.12
CA GLN A 949 18.31 -20.55 -31.13
C GLN A 949 17.84 -20.82 -29.69
N LEU A 950 16.54 -20.80 -29.42
CA LEU A 950 16.01 -21.23 -28.11
C LEU A 950 16.33 -22.71 -27.87
N GLY A 951 16.09 -23.58 -28.85
CA GLY A 951 16.40 -25.01 -28.75
C GLY A 951 17.87 -25.28 -28.41
N LYS A 952 18.82 -24.60 -29.08
CA LYS A 952 20.25 -24.72 -28.76
C LYS A 952 20.60 -24.18 -27.38
N LYS A 953 20.07 -23.02 -26.96
CA LYS A 953 20.32 -22.49 -25.60
C LYS A 953 19.75 -23.39 -24.50
N HIS A 954 18.53 -23.91 -24.64
CA HIS A 954 17.97 -24.87 -23.69
C HIS A 954 18.74 -26.19 -23.67
N HIS A 955 19.14 -26.73 -24.82
CA HIS A 955 19.93 -27.96 -24.86
C HIS A 955 21.34 -27.79 -24.28
N THR A 956 21.97 -26.61 -24.43
CA THR A 956 23.24 -26.28 -23.75
C THR A 956 23.04 -26.07 -22.25
N LEU A 957 21.95 -25.44 -21.81
CA LEU A 957 21.63 -25.29 -20.38
C LEU A 957 21.37 -26.65 -19.73
N LEU A 958 20.55 -27.51 -20.36
CA LEU A 958 20.27 -28.87 -19.92
C LEU A 958 21.52 -29.76 -19.94
N LYS A 959 22.43 -29.61 -20.91
CA LYS A 959 23.73 -30.29 -20.88
C LYS A 959 24.65 -29.78 -19.77
N LYS A 960 24.66 -28.48 -19.47
CA LYS A 960 25.40 -27.95 -18.31
C LYS A 960 24.83 -28.45 -16.99
N ILE A 961 23.50 -28.46 -16.84
CA ILE A 961 22.82 -29.04 -15.67
C ILE A 961 23.14 -30.55 -15.56
N SER A 962 23.04 -31.30 -16.66
CA SER A 962 23.37 -32.73 -16.71
C SER A 962 24.84 -33.04 -16.39
N ALA A 963 25.79 -32.18 -16.80
CA ALA A 963 27.19 -32.32 -16.44
C ALA A 963 27.43 -32.01 -14.96
N PHE A 964 26.82 -30.93 -14.45
CA PHE A 964 26.88 -30.53 -13.05
C PHE A 964 26.26 -31.58 -12.09
N PHE A 965 25.32 -32.40 -12.58
CA PHE A 965 24.80 -33.58 -11.85
C PHE A 965 25.66 -34.86 -11.99
N MET A 966 26.63 -34.91 -12.91
CA MET A 966 27.41 -36.12 -13.22
C MET A 966 28.85 -36.10 -12.67
N GLU A 967 29.44 -34.92 -12.49
CA GLU A 967 30.90 -34.74 -12.31
C GLU A 967 31.40 -34.93 -10.86
N ASP A 968 30.52 -34.84 -9.86
CA ASP A 968 30.87 -34.74 -8.42
C ASP A 968 30.70 -36.06 -7.62
N LYS A 969 31.19 -37.18 -8.17
CA LYS A 969 31.08 -38.52 -7.54
C LYS A 969 32.06 -38.80 -6.39
N ASN A 970 33.09 -37.95 -6.19
CA ASN A 970 34.30 -38.31 -5.44
C ASN A 970 34.61 -37.46 -4.19
N GLN A 971 33.65 -36.72 -3.61
CA GLN A 971 33.87 -35.97 -2.36
C GLN A 971 32.80 -36.19 -1.30
N SER A 972 33.26 -36.63 -0.12
CA SER A 972 32.50 -36.95 1.10
C SER A 972 32.06 -35.70 1.88
N LEU A 973 31.21 -34.87 1.26
CA LEU A 973 30.43 -33.84 1.97
C LEU A 973 28.98 -34.32 2.14
N CYS A 974 28.35 -33.99 3.26
CA CYS A 974 26.99 -34.44 3.56
C CYS A 974 25.99 -34.02 2.45
N LEU A 975 25.27 -35.00 1.91
CA LEU A 975 24.40 -34.86 0.74
C LEU A 975 23.37 -33.73 0.91
N HIS A 976 22.88 -33.54 2.14
CA HIS A 976 21.90 -32.52 2.51
C HIS A 976 22.43 -31.09 2.32
N GLN A 977 23.70 -30.82 2.67
CA GLN A 977 24.31 -29.50 2.45
C GLN A 977 24.55 -29.23 0.97
N LYS A 978 25.01 -30.22 0.19
CA LYS A 978 25.15 -30.10 -1.27
C LYS A 978 23.79 -29.80 -1.93
N GLN A 979 22.73 -30.50 -1.53
CA GLN A 979 21.36 -30.27 -2.04
C GLN A 979 20.81 -28.88 -1.68
N GLN A 980 20.95 -28.42 -0.43
CA GLN A 980 20.55 -27.07 -0.04
C GLN A 980 21.28 -26.00 -0.86
N LEU A 981 22.58 -26.16 -1.11
CA LEU A 981 23.36 -25.21 -1.90
C LEU A 981 22.88 -25.13 -3.36
N ILE A 982 22.53 -26.28 -3.97
CA ILE A 982 22.03 -26.36 -5.34
C ILE A 982 20.67 -25.65 -5.48
N VAL A 983 19.70 -25.92 -4.59
CA VAL A 983 18.39 -25.27 -4.66
C VAL A 983 18.49 -23.78 -4.32
N THR A 984 19.32 -23.41 -3.33
CA THR A 984 19.55 -22.00 -2.96
C THR A 984 20.14 -21.22 -4.12
N ASN A 985 21.17 -21.75 -4.80
CA ASN A 985 21.74 -21.13 -6.00
C ASN A 985 20.76 -21.09 -7.17
N PHE A 986 19.94 -22.14 -7.39
CA PHE A 986 18.92 -22.12 -8.44
C PHE A 986 17.87 -21.03 -8.19
N VAL A 987 17.39 -20.89 -6.95
CA VAL A 987 16.43 -19.84 -6.57
C VAL A 987 17.05 -18.44 -6.69
N LEU A 988 18.31 -18.26 -6.27
CA LEU A 988 19.08 -17.02 -6.47
C LEU A 988 19.39 -16.70 -7.95
N HIS A 989 19.19 -17.64 -8.87
CA HIS A 989 19.39 -17.44 -10.30
C HIS A 989 18.06 -17.28 -11.08
N VAL A 990 16.92 -17.46 -10.40
CA VAL A 990 15.54 -17.32 -10.90
C VAL A 990 14.87 -16.05 -10.37
N ILE A 991 15.33 -15.53 -9.22
CA ILE A 991 15.04 -14.18 -8.68
C ILE A 991 15.81 -13.12 -9.46
#